data_AF-A0A928HLX4-F1
#
_entry.id   AF-A0A928HLX4-F1
#
_cell.length_a   1.000
_cell.length_b   1.000
_cell.length_c   1.000
_cell.angle_alpha   90.00
_cell.angle_beta   90.00
_cell.angle_gamma   90.00
#
_symmetry.space_group_name_H-M   'P 1'
#
loop_
_entity.id
_entity.type
_entity.pdbx_description
1 polymer ?
#
loop_
_entity_poly.entity_id
_entity_poly.type
_entity_poly.pdbx_seq_one_letter_code
_entity_poly.pdbx_strand_id
1 'polypeptide(L)'
;MKKWDHAAVLCFLLTFWASFSLCLPSRADEKKKEPVWILNHGSDFARAVVNQGDLSQQLGLTMLRTTGTDTTFTIPMDLEEQFCAEERPFWAFRYRMKTQQKIGGLFFTTDTLQTLSDESFTPFPVQGDGQWHDLIFDMRTAKHGNWKGTVTSFRLDPINPSDLNAQLEISRLGFFSSEEAAKKFLADARDLPDYARETILYRHGIRCLIPGGTLSEGWREADLLFERTPELVKAARSGTALTVCCDGKPVPSCVNQRGFIWYIAEKAGRYTLEEVTQERPAIPLPADIADRFGCRISSPFPPEYFTRERIRIGGWGSFNAQYFDERQLQDFRDCGFDLLIATNGAAASQHRGMLFRECDRLGIEVYINDGGWHQPETAGEEYFDHPSFCGHYITDEPGTDSYPRFGKICEDYAKATGKIPYINLLPMYANAAQLKFGAHAAAIEYYDPDPELYRKYCESYCDLVPTDYICTDIYPLNWRNGLRYTYTDYIESINVIASVARERKKEFWCCIQTFGWIPSKRTPNAAEFRWQCYSLLSFGARGILCWTYGRPSPERTSLLDYRGNRMPAWFDARTVFQEIRNISDVFCQYRNLGAFTHNASEEVPYLRMTNEYRNFKTIRELSCPDPLLIGCFAKEEDEKDPHGTAFTLVNMTELEAAQSTLVKLRLNAKKVTSWRKGIPEVQEPDKDGFYVFPLETGEGVFVTCE
;
A
#
# COMPACT_ATOMS: atom_id res chain seq x y z
N MET A 1 16.40 -74.78 26.81
CA MET A 1 15.80 -75.87 26.01
C MET A 1 15.35 -75.29 24.67
N LYS A 2 15.79 -75.93 23.58
CA LYS A 2 15.30 -75.91 22.19
C LYS A 2 15.42 -74.62 21.33
N LYS A 3 16.36 -74.73 20.38
CA LYS A 3 16.54 -73.99 19.10
C LYS A 3 15.30 -74.07 18.20
N TRP A 4 14.95 -72.97 17.53
CA TRP A 4 14.27 -72.82 16.22
C TRP A 4 14.52 -71.36 15.75
N ASP A 5 14.64 -70.96 14.48
CA ASP A 5 15.13 -71.52 13.22
C ASP A 5 15.31 -70.28 12.31
N HIS A 6 16.50 -70.06 11.73
CA HIS A 6 16.86 -68.83 11.01
C HIS A 6 16.29 -68.74 9.58
N ALA A 7 15.41 -69.67 9.18
CA ALA A 7 14.85 -69.74 7.83
C ALA A 7 13.56 -68.92 7.61
N ALA A 8 12.89 -68.46 8.68
CA ALA A 8 11.59 -67.76 8.54
C ALA A 8 11.70 -66.24 8.28
N VAL A 9 12.85 -65.62 8.59
CA VAL A 9 13.04 -64.15 8.44
C VAL A 9 13.46 -63.74 7.02
N LEU A 10 14.02 -64.67 6.23
CA LEU A 10 14.47 -64.37 4.86
C LEU A 10 13.35 -64.47 3.81
N CYS A 11 12.29 -65.26 4.07
CA CYS A 11 11.17 -65.44 3.12
C CYS A 11 10.10 -64.34 3.20
N PHE A 12 9.97 -63.59 4.30
CA PHE A 12 9.02 -62.48 4.38
C PHE A 12 9.53 -61.17 3.75
N LEU A 13 10.85 -61.02 3.61
CA LEU A 13 11.48 -59.85 2.99
C LEU A 13 11.59 -59.93 1.45
N LEU A 14 11.46 -61.13 0.86
CA LEU A 14 11.58 -61.33 -0.60
C LEU A 14 10.25 -61.29 -1.36
N THR A 15 9.10 -61.34 -0.67
CA THR A 15 7.78 -61.41 -1.32
C THR A 15 7.02 -60.08 -1.36
N PHE A 16 7.52 -59.03 -0.72
CA PHE A 16 6.93 -57.68 -0.81
C PHE A 16 7.57 -56.79 -1.89
N TRP A 17 8.65 -57.26 -2.53
CA TRP A 17 9.39 -56.52 -3.57
C TRP A 17 9.02 -56.91 -5.02
N ALA A 18 8.10 -57.88 -5.21
CA ALA A 18 7.81 -58.46 -6.53
C ALA A 18 6.38 -58.19 -7.07
N SER A 19 5.62 -57.23 -6.53
CA SER A 19 4.24 -56.96 -7.01
C SER A 19 3.82 -55.49 -7.06
N PHE A 20 4.78 -54.58 -7.29
CA PHE A 20 4.50 -53.25 -7.84
C PHE A 20 5.57 -52.90 -8.90
N SER A 21 5.61 -53.73 -9.94
CA SER A 21 6.23 -53.40 -11.23
C SER A 21 5.15 -53.45 -12.29
N LEU A 22 4.39 -52.37 -12.38
CA LEU A 22 3.57 -52.03 -13.55
C LEU A 22 3.33 -50.51 -13.51
N CYS A 23 3.96 -49.83 -14.46
CA CYS A 23 3.79 -48.43 -14.84
C CYS A 23 4.08 -47.35 -13.78
N LEU A 24 5.35 -47.22 -13.39
CA LEU A 24 5.93 -45.89 -13.16
C LEU A 24 6.98 -45.68 -14.26
N PRO A 25 6.92 -44.59 -15.05
CA PRO A 25 7.97 -44.28 -15.99
C PRO A 25 9.28 -44.13 -15.21
N SER A 26 10.38 -44.67 -15.78
CA SER A 26 11.72 -44.48 -15.27
C SER A 26 11.96 -43.01 -14.96
N ARG A 27 12.39 -42.70 -13.74
CA ARG A 27 12.80 -41.36 -13.29
C ARG A 27 14.18 -40.97 -13.86
N ALA A 28 14.35 -41.21 -15.15
CA ALA A 28 15.52 -40.95 -15.96
C ALA A 28 15.02 -40.35 -17.29
N ASP A 29 14.34 -39.20 -17.18
CA ASP A 29 14.11 -38.23 -18.27
C ASP A 29 13.37 -36.98 -17.74
N GLU A 30 13.63 -36.58 -16.48
CA GLU A 30 13.40 -35.17 -16.12
C GLU A 30 14.45 -34.38 -16.90
N LYS A 31 14.05 -33.79 -18.02
CA LYS A 31 14.88 -32.87 -18.81
C LYS A 31 15.47 -31.84 -17.84
N LYS A 32 16.76 -31.97 -17.49
CA LYS A 32 17.49 -30.93 -16.78
C LYS A 32 17.24 -29.61 -17.52
N LYS A 33 16.81 -28.60 -16.77
CA LYS A 33 16.49 -27.28 -17.33
C LYS A 33 17.75 -26.74 -18.01
N GLU A 34 17.63 -26.24 -19.23
CA GLU A 34 18.77 -25.63 -19.91
C GLU A 34 19.28 -24.44 -19.10
N PRO A 35 20.61 -24.26 -18.91
CA PRO A 35 21.18 -23.17 -18.13
C PRO A 35 21.13 -21.86 -18.94
N VAL A 36 19.91 -21.39 -19.16
CA VAL A 36 19.58 -20.20 -19.93
C VAL A 36 18.68 -19.29 -19.10
N TRP A 37 18.90 -17.99 -19.22
CA TRP A 37 18.16 -16.98 -18.48
C TRP A 37 17.75 -15.85 -19.42
N ILE A 38 16.46 -15.52 -19.40
CA ILE A 38 15.86 -14.49 -20.25
C ILE A 38 15.40 -13.35 -19.33
N LEU A 39 16.02 -12.19 -19.51
CA LEU A 39 15.82 -11.01 -18.66
C LEU A 39 14.89 -10.00 -19.33
N ASN A 40 15.15 -9.66 -20.60
CA ASN A 40 14.20 -8.86 -21.38
C ASN A 40 12.93 -9.67 -21.66
N HIS A 41 11.81 -9.14 -21.18
CA HIS A 41 10.47 -9.72 -21.18
C HIS A 41 10.32 -11.07 -20.49
N GLY A 42 11.39 -11.60 -19.91
CA GLY A 42 11.42 -12.90 -19.25
C GLY A 42 11.29 -12.80 -17.73
N SER A 43 11.05 -13.95 -17.11
CA SER A 43 10.83 -14.07 -15.66
C SER A 43 12.11 -14.05 -14.84
N ASP A 44 13.28 -14.25 -15.46
CA ASP A 44 14.55 -14.39 -14.72
C ASP A 44 15.06 -13.06 -14.15
N PHE A 45 14.49 -11.91 -14.58
CA PHE A 45 14.78 -10.60 -14.01
C PHE A 45 14.60 -10.59 -12.49
N ALA A 46 13.53 -11.20 -11.98
CA ALA A 46 13.20 -11.22 -10.56
C ALA A 46 14.21 -12.03 -9.71
N ARG A 47 15.02 -12.88 -10.35
CA ARG A 47 16.05 -13.71 -9.70
C ARG A 47 17.42 -13.04 -9.72
N ALA A 48 17.61 -12.01 -10.55
CA ALA A 48 18.90 -11.37 -10.71
C ALA A 48 19.33 -10.61 -9.44
N VAL A 49 20.60 -10.78 -9.07
CA VAL A 49 21.24 -10.14 -7.94
C VAL A 49 22.37 -9.27 -8.47
N VAL A 50 22.41 -8.01 -8.01
CA VAL A 50 23.43 -7.05 -8.41
C VAL A 50 24.14 -6.50 -7.18
N ASN A 51 25.46 -6.35 -7.26
CA ASN A 51 26.27 -5.63 -6.28
C ASN A 51 26.87 -4.38 -6.93
N GLN A 52 27.00 -3.28 -6.18
CA GLN A 52 27.47 -1.98 -6.69
C GLN A 52 26.76 -1.53 -7.98
N GLY A 53 25.46 -1.82 -8.10
CA GLY A 53 24.62 -1.36 -9.22
C GLY A 53 23.13 -1.40 -8.89
N ASP A 54 22.36 -0.63 -9.65
CA ASP A 54 20.90 -0.55 -9.57
C ASP A 54 20.29 -1.31 -10.75
N LEU A 55 19.47 -2.32 -10.45
CA LEU A 55 18.76 -3.11 -11.43
C LEU A 55 17.28 -2.67 -11.49
N SER A 56 16.76 -2.43 -12.68
CA SER A 56 15.35 -2.08 -12.89
C SER A 56 14.80 -2.70 -14.17
N GLN A 57 13.48 -2.84 -14.27
CA GLN A 57 12.82 -3.28 -15.49
C GLN A 57 11.93 -2.16 -16.03
N GLN A 58 12.22 -1.72 -17.25
CA GLN A 58 11.53 -0.61 -17.90
C GLN A 58 10.92 -1.10 -19.21
N LEU A 59 9.59 -1.09 -19.32
CA LEU A 59 8.88 -1.55 -20.52
C LEU A 59 9.30 -2.97 -20.92
N GLY A 60 9.49 -3.83 -19.91
CA GLY A 60 9.98 -5.20 -20.09
C GLY A 60 11.48 -5.34 -20.45
N LEU A 61 12.24 -4.24 -20.56
CA LEU A 61 13.69 -4.28 -20.75
C LEU A 61 14.42 -4.21 -19.40
N THR A 62 15.44 -5.02 -19.22
CA THR A 62 16.27 -5.08 -18.01
C THR A 62 17.39 -4.05 -18.10
N MET A 63 17.33 -3.05 -17.23
CA MET A 63 18.30 -1.97 -17.13
C MET A 63 19.19 -2.19 -15.90
N LEU A 64 20.49 -1.99 -16.07
CA LEU A 64 21.49 -1.99 -15.02
C LEU A 64 22.26 -0.66 -15.05
N ARG A 65 22.28 0.05 -13.93
CA ARG A 65 23.11 1.24 -13.71
C ARG A 65 24.23 0.89 -12.73
N THR A 66 25.47 1.16 -13.05
CA THR A 66 26.59 0.92 -12.13
C THR A 66 26.65 2.02 -11.05
N THR A 67 26.85 1.65 -9.79
CA THR A 67 26.97 2.59 -8.65
C THR A 67 28.33 2.53 -7.95
N GLY A 68 29.21 1.62 -8.38
CA GLY A 68 30.59 1.54 -7.94
C GLY A 68 31.52 1.01 -9.02
N THR A 69 32.77 0.71 -8.64
CA THR A 69 33.84 0.31 -9.57
C THR A 69 33.90 -1.20 -9.84
N ASP A 70 33.13 -1.98 -9.09
CA ASP A 70 33.06 -3.46 -9.19
C ASP A 70 31.60 -3.92 -9.24
N THR A 71 30.91 -3.56 -10.33
CA THR A 71 29.50 -3.93 -10.52
C THR A 71 29.42 -5.38 -10.97
N THR A 72 28.71 -6.20 -10.19
CA THR A 72 28.54 -7.63 -10.48
C THR A 72 27.06 -7.95 -10.65
N PHE A 73 26.77 -8.90 -11.51
CA PHE A 73 25.44 -9.40 -11.86
C PHE A 73 25.45 -10.93 -11.76
N THR A 74 24.47 -11.52 -11.08
CA THR A 74 24.37 -12.97 -10.91
C THR A 74 22.92 -13.40 -10.96
N ILE A 75 22.65 -14.61 -11.47
CA ILE A 75 21.36 -15.26 -11.31
C ILE A 75 21.62 -16.53 -10.50
N PRO A 76 21.08 -16.66 -9.26
CA PRO A 76 21.26 -17.85 -8.45
C PRO A 76 20.76 -19.10 -9.20
N MET A 77 21.63 -20.09 -9.32
CA MET A 77 21.32 -21.35 -10.00
C MET A 77 20.72 -22.35 -9.01
N ASP A 78 19.60 -22.97 -9.38
CA ASP A 78 19.05 -24.10 -8.65
C ASP A 78 19.83 -25.39 -8.98
N LEU A 79 19.71 -26.43 -8.15
CA LEU A 79 20.37 -27.73 -8.38
C LEU A 79 20.08 -28.32 -9.76
N GLU A 80 18.88 -28.08 -10.29
CA GLU A 80 18.43 -28.56 -11.60
C GLU A 80 19.04 -27.77 -12.78
N GLU A 81 19.53 -26.56 -12.52
CA GLU A 81 20.19 -25.69 -13.51
C GLU A 81 21.71 -25.93 -13.54
N GLN A 82 22.28 -26.67 -12.59
CA GLN A 82 23.70 -27.06 -12.60
C GLN A 82 24.01 -28.01 -13.75
N PHE A 83 25.15 -27.82 -14.39
CA PHE A 83 25.49 -28.52 -15.64
C PHE A 83 26.98 -28.89 -15.69
N CYS A 84 27.29 -29.93 -16.47
CA CYS A 84 28.67 -30.31 -16.75
C CYS A 84 29.32 -29.30 -17.70
N ALA A 85 30.44 -28.71 -17.29
CA ALA A 85 31.16 -27.68 -18.02
C ALA A 85 31.51 -28.15 -19.46
N GLU A 86 32.01 -29.38 -19.58
CA GLU A 86 32.44 -29.98 -20.84
C GLU A 86 31.28 -30.18 -21.83
N GLU A 87 30.06 -30.40 -21.33
CA GLU A 87 28.87 -30.56 -22.16
C GLU A 87 28.26 -29.24 -22.62
N ARG A 88 28.66 -28.10 -22.03
CA ARG A 88 28.14 -26.76 -22.33
C ARG A 88 29.26 -25.71 -22.43
N PRO A 89 30.20 -25.84 -23.37
CA PRO A 89 31.38 -24.97 -23.42
C PRO A 89 31.12 -23.56 -23.97
N PHE A 90 29.96 -23.31 -24.61
CA PHE A 90 29.68 -22.03 -25.24
C PHE A 90 28.83 -21.15 -24.34
N TRP A 91 29.43 -20.12 -23.77
CA TRP A 91 28.70 -19.07 -23.06
C TRP A 91 28.17 -18.03 -24.04
N ALA A 92 26.90 -17.69 -23.93
CA ALA A 92 26.23 -16.71 -24.80
C ALA A 92 25.69 -15.55 -23.95
N PHE A 93 25.83 -14.33 -24.45
CA PHE A 93 25.44 -13.11 -23.75
C PHE A 93 24.98 -12.04 -24.75
N ARG A 94 23.80 -11.47 -24.52
CA ARG A 94 23.27 -10.38 -25.34
C ARG A 94 22.99 -9.15 -24.49
N TYR A 95 23.57 -8.04 -24.89
CA TYR A 95 23.62 -6.82 -24.10
C TYR A 95 23.61 -5.56 -24.97
N ARG A 96 23.29 -4.43 -24.35
CA ARG A 96 23.43 -3.09 -24.90
C ARG A 96 24.01 -2.20 -23.81
N MET A 97 25.08 -1.45 -24.07
CA MET A 97 25.68 -0.60 -23.04
C MET A 97 26.31 0.66 -23.64
N LYS A 98 26.40 1.73 -22.85
CA LYS A 98 27.14 2.95 -23.19
C LYS A 98 28.27 3.17 -22.18
N THR A 99 29.49 2.84 -22.60
CA THR A 99 30.69 2.89 -21.75
C THR A 99 31.95 3.03 -22.62
N GLN A 100 33.02 3.59 -22.04
CA GLN A 100 34.34 3.61 -22.69
C GLN A 100 35.12 2.30 -22.48
N GLN A 101 34.72 1.51 -21.49
CA GLN A 101 35.35 0.23 -21.19
C GLN A 101 35.13 -0.78 -22.32
N LYS A 102 36.08 -1.70 -22.45
CA LYS A 102 36.13 -2.68 -23.54
C LYS A 102 36.20 -4.12 -23.06
N ILE A 103 36.21 -4.32 -21.74
CA ILE A 103 36.38 -5.64 -21.12
C ILE A 103 35.24 -5.84 -20.11
N GLY A 104 34.58 -6.98 -20.21
CA GLY A 104 33.77 -7.58 -19.15
C GLY A 104 34.44 -8.85 -18.64
N GLY A 105 33.83 -9.49 -17.65
CA GLY A 105 34.36 -10.69 -17.03
C GLY A 105 33.28 -11.68 -16.62
N LEU A 106 33.60 -12.96 -16.70
CA LEU A 106 32.78 -14.03 -16.16
C LEU A 106 33.60 -14.81 -15.14
N PHE A 107 33.08 -14.95 -13.93
CA PHE A 107 33.58 -15.87 -12.91
C PHE A 107 32.61 -17.03 -12.78
N PHE A 108 33.09 -18.17 -12.32
CA PHE A 108 32.24 -19.34 -12.09
C PHE A 108 32.78 -20.20 -10.95
N THR A 109 31.89 -20.98 -10.35
CA THR A 109 32.27 -22.04 -9.41
C THR A 109 31.93 -23.40 -9.99
N THR A 110 32.63 -24.42 -9.50
CA THR A 110 32.34 -25.81 -9.81
C THR A 110 32.33 -26.65 -8.53
N ASP A 111 31.98 -27.92 -8.67
CA ASP A 111 32.14 -28.94 -7.61
C ASP A 111 33.57 -29.00 -7.03
N THR A 112 34.58 -28.60 -7.81
CA THR A 112 35.99 -28.56 -7.42
C THR A 112 36.53 -27.15 -7.15
N LEU A 113 36.00 -26.12 -7.80
CA LEU A 113 36.32 -24.71 -7.58
C LEU A 113 35.18 -24.02 -6.83
N GLN A 114 35.14 -24.17 -5.51
CA GLN A 114 33.97 -23.82 -4.69
C GLN A 114 33.84 -22.33 -4.35
N THR A 115 34.83 -21.51 -4.72
CA THR A 115 34.87 -20.07 -4.44
C THR A 115 35.15 -19.28 -5.70
N LEU A 116 34.41 -18.19 -5.91
CA LEU A 116 34.70 -17.24 -7.00
C LEU A 116 36.08 -16.60 -6.76
N SER A 117 36.99 -16.78 -7.70
CA SER A 117 38.35 -16.25 -7.66
C SER A 117 38.90 -16.05 -9.07
N ASP A 118 40.06 -15.41 -9.16
CA ASP A 118 40.79 -15.20 -10.43
C ASP A 118 41.11 -16.52 -11.16
N GLU A 119 41.03 -17.67 -10.49
CA GLU A 119 41.18 -18.98 -11.10
C GLU A 119 40.04 -19.35 -12.07
N SER A 120 38.90 -18.67 -11.98
CA SER A 120 37.75 -18.81 -12.88
C SER A 120 37.53 -17.59 -13.79
N PHE A 121 38.31 -16.52 -13.59
CA PHE A 121 38.08 -15.26 -14.28
C PHE A 121 38.33 -15.40 -15.78
N THR A 122 37.27 -15.22 -16.54
CA THR A 122 37.26 -15.27 -18.00
C THR A 122 36.94 -13.88 -18.56
N PRO A 123 37.95 -13.09 -18.96
CA PRO A 123 37.71 -11.79 -19.56
C PRO A 123 37.18 -11.94 -20.98
N PHE A 124 36.22 -11.10 -21.36
CA PHE A 124 35.66 -11.06 -22.72
C PHE A 124 35.51 -9.62 -23.23
N PRO A 125 35.60 -9.40 -24.55
CA PRO A 125 35.45 -8.08 -25.13
C PRO A 125 33.99 -7.60 -25.05
N VAL A 126 33.79 -6.31 -24.71
CA VAL A 126 32.48 -5.65 -24.76
C VAL A 126 32.49 -4.39 -25.63
N GLN A 127 31.32 -4.07 -26.21
CA GLN A 127 31.11 -2.91 -27.06
C GLN A 127 30.12 -1.92 -26.40
N GLY A 128 30.63 -0.73 -26.06
CA GLY A 128 29.88 0.34 -25.40
C GLY A 128 29.31 1.41 -26.33
N ASP A 129 28.91 1.06 -27.56
CA ASP A 129 28.41 1.99 -28.58
C ASP A 129 26.90 2.29 -28.47
N GLY A 130 26.22 1.70 -27.49
CA GLY A 130 24.79 1.84 -27.28
C GLY A 130 23.91 1.02 -28.23
N GLN A 131 24.48 0.09 -29.00
CA GLN A 131 23.73 -0.88 -29.82
C GLN A 131 23.61 -2.24 -29.11
N TRP A 132 22.69 -3.08 -29.59
CA TRP A 132 22.58 -4.48 -29.13
C TRP A 132 23.71 -5.31 -29.75
N HIS A 133 24.44 -6.05 -28.90
CA HIS A 133 25.52 -6.93 -29.30
C HIS A 133 25.29 -8.34 -28.78
N ASP A 134 25.67 -9.30 -29.61
CA ASP A 134 25.72 -10.72 -29.27
C ASP A 134 27.18 -11.14 -29.06
N LEU A 135 27.43 -11.81 -27.94
CA LEU A 135 28.72 -12.39 -27.62
C LEU A 135 28.54 -13.90 -27.40
N ILE A 136 29.41 -14.68 -28.04
CA ILE A 136 29.56 -16.11 -27.77
C ILE A 136 31.04 -16.35 -27.47
N PHE A 137 31.31 -16.98 -26.33
CA PHE A 137 32.66 -17.30 -25.88
C PHE A 137 32.78 -18.80 -25.64
N ASP A 138 33.81 -19.43 -26.22
CA ASP A 138 34.14 -20.83 -25.94
C ASP A 138 35.01 -20.90 -24.68
N MET A 139 34.40 -21.31 -23.56
CA MET A 139 35.03 -21.36 -22.24
C MET A 139 36.26 -22.27 -22.18
N ARG A 140 36.40 -23.23 -23.12
CA ARG A 140 37.58 -24.10 -23.22
C ARG A 140 38.83 -23.35 -23.65
N THR A 141 38.65 -22.18 -24.27
CA THR A 141 39.75 -21.31 -24.72
C THR A 141 40.25 -20.38 -23.63
N ALA A 142 39.60 -20.36 -22.46
CA ALA A 142 40.00 -19.52 -21.34
C ALA A 142 41.38 -19.95 -20.78
N LYS A 143 42.24 -18.97 -20.52
CA LYS A 143 43.66 -19.20 -20.15
C LYS A 143 43.85 -20.04 -18.88
N HIS A 144 42.90 -20.00 -17.96
CA HIS A 144 43.00 -20.69 -16.67
C HIS A 144 42.76 -22.21 -16.77
N GLY A 145 42.12 -22.70 -17.85
CA GLY A 145 41.91 -24.15 -18.07
C GLY A 145 41.03 -24.86 -17.03
N ASN A 146 40.23 -24.10 -16.25
CA ASN A 146 39.39 -24.60 -15.16
C ASN A 146 37.92 -24.80 -15.55
N TRP A 147 37.59 -24.73 -16.83
CA TRP A 147 36.25 -25.05 -17.33
C TRP A 147 36.04 -26.57 -17.38
N LYS A 148 35.81 -27.18 -16.21
CA LYS A 148 35.69 -28.63 -16.01
C LYS A 148 34.81 -28.97 -14.82
N GLY A 149 34.23 -30.17 -14.80
CA GLY A 149 33.36 -30.63 -13.71
C GLY A 149 31.97 -30.01 -13.74
N THR A 150 31.28 -30.02 -12.61
CA THR A 150 29.89 -29.52 -12.51
C THR A 150 29.90 -28.03 -12.18
N VAL A 151 29.43 -27.16 -13.07
CA VAL A 151 29.26 -25.73 -12.81
C VAL A 151 28.10 -25.51 -11.85
N THR A 152 28.40 -24.83 -10.74
CA THR A 152 27.47 -24.64 -9.61
C THR A 152 26.96 -23.20 -9.49
N SER A 153 27.70 -22.21 -9.99
CA SER A 153 27.27 -20.82 -10.07
C SER A 153 28.14 -20.03 -11.05
N PHE A 154 27.68 -18.83 -11.43
CA PHE A 154 28.48 -17.85 -12.16
C PHE A 154 28.28 -16.45 -11.58
N ARG A 155 29.22 -15.55 -11.87
CA ARG A 155 29.10 -14.11 -11.63
C ARG A 155 29.56 -13.39 -12.89
N LEU A 156 28.67 -12.59 -13.45
CA LEU A 156 28.95 -11.73 -14.59
C LEU A 156 29.38 -10.36 -14.06
N ASP A 157 30.52 -9.89 -14.52
CA ASP A 157 30.99 -8.54 -14.33
C ASP A 157 30.83 -7.86 -15.71
N PRO A 158 29.69 -7.18 -15.98
CA PRO A 158 29.32 -6.77 -17.34
C PRO A 158 30.35 -5.82 -17.97
N ILE A 159 31.02 -5.06 -17.10
CA ILE A 159 32.13 -4.16 -17.42
C ILE A 159 33.12 -4.19 -16.26
N ASN A 160 34.40 -4.46 -16.54
CA ASN A 160 35.46 -4.58 -15.53
C ASN A 160 36.75 -3.81 -15.96
N PRO A 161 37.18 -2.77 -15.21
CA PRO A 161 36.49 -2.19 -14.06
C PRO A 161 35.20 -1.46 -14.50
N SER A 162 34.22 -1.34 -13.61
CA SER A 162 32.98 -0.63 -13.92
C SER A 162 33.19 0.89 -13.92
N ASP A 163 32.71 1.57 -14.95
CA ASP A 163 32.57 3.03 -14.93
C ASP A 163 31.43 3.40 -13.97
N LEU A 164 31.55 4.49 -13.20
CA LEU A 164 30.46 4.98 -12.36
C LEU A 164 29.30 5.51 -13.23
N ASN A 165 28.05 5.15 -12.91
CA ASN A 165 26.83 5.55 -13.63
C ASN A 165 26.74 5.10 -15.09
N ALA A 166 27.50 4.08 -15.51
CA ALA A 166 27.28 3.44 -16.81
C ALA A 166 25.88 2.85 -16.88
N GLN A 167 25.22 3.03 -18.02
CA GLN A 167 23.92 2.43 -18.31
C GLN A 167 24.10 1.23 -19.21
N LEU A 168 23.59 0.09 -18.75
CA LEU A 168 23.63 -1.19 -19.42
C LEU A 168 22.23 -1.78 -19.48
N GLU A 169 22.05 -2.65 -20.46
CA GLU A 169 20.86 -3.47 -20.65
C GLU A 169 21.30 -4.88 -20.95
N ILE A 170 20.64 -5.85 -20.29
CA ILE A 170 20.95 -7.26 -20.46
C ILE A 170 19.69 -7.97 -20.95
N SER A 171 19.76 -8.54 -22.15
CA SER A 171 18.62 -9.25 -22.73
C SER A 171 18.50 -10.66 -22.20
N ARG A 172 19.58 -11.42 -22.31
CA ARG A 172 19.61 -12.85 -22.04
C ARG A 172 21.03 -13.37 -22.01
N LEU A 173 21.22 -14.51 -21.34
CA LEU A 173 22.49 -15.22 -21.29
C LEU A 173 22.28 -16.71 -21.04
N GLY A 174 23.28 -17.54 -21.32
CA GLY A 174 23.22 -18.97 -21.03
C GLY A 174 24.45 -19.75 -21.49
N PHE A 175 24.44 -21.06 -21.25
CA PHE A 175 25.51 -21.99 -21.65
C PHE A 175 24.99 -23.11 -22.54
N PHE A 176 25.71 -23.39 -23.64
CA PHE A 176 25.22 -24.22 -24.74
C PHE A 176 26.22 -25.28 -25.15
N SER A 177 25.70 -26.41 -25.65
CA SER A 177 26.51 -27.54 -26.15
C SER A 177 27.15 -27.29 -27.52
N SER A 178 26.67 -26.29 -28.26
CA SER A 178 27.16 -25.91 -29.59
C SER A 178 27.01 -24.41 -29.83
N GLU A 179 27.90 -23.84 -30.63
CA GLU A 179 27.83 -22.44 -31.04
C GLU A 179 26.54 -22.12 -31.81
N GLU A 180 26.03 -23.07 -32.60
CA GLU A 180 24.76 -22.94 -33.34
C GLU A 180 23.56 -22.78 -32.40
N ALA A 181 23.51 -23.54 -31.31
CA ALA A 181 22.46 -23.43 -30.30
C ALA A 181 22.52 -22.07 -29.58
N ALA A 182 23.73 -21.61 -29.24
CA ALA A 182 23.95 -20.29 -28.66
C ALA A 182 23.46 -19.18 -29.62
N LYS A 183 23.84 -19.23 -30.91
CA LYS A 183 23.38 -18.27 -31.93
C LYS A 183 21.87 -18.23 -32.04
N LYS A 184 21.21 -19.39 -32.04
CA LYS A 184 19.74 -19.47 -32.10
C LYS A 184 19.09 -18.80 -30.88
N PHE A 185 19.58 -19.10 -29.68
CA PHE A 185 19.06 -18.51 -28.45
C PHE A 185 19.18 -16.98 -28.41
N LEU A 186 20.31 -16.44 -28.88
CA LEU A 186 20.52 -14.99 -28.99
C LEU A 186 19.62 -14.36 -30.07
N ALA A 187 19.43 -15.04 -31.20
CA ALA A 187 18.57 -14.56 -32.29
C ALA A 187 17.08 -14.49 -31.92
N ASP A 188 16.62 -15.33 -30.98
CA ASP A 188 15.24 -15.31 -30.46
C ASP A 188 14.96 -14.10 -29.52
N ALA A 189 15.84 -13.09 -29.53
CA ALA A 189 15.76 -11.91 -28.67
C ALA A 189 14.57 -11.00 -28.97
N ARG A 190 13.88 -10.61 -27.89
CA ARG A 190 12.83 -9.61 -27.90
C ARG A 190 13.36 -8.41 -27.12
N ASP A 191 13.97 -7.46 -27.82
CA ASP A 191 14.60 -6.29 -27.18
C ASP A 191 13.95 -4.97 -27.56
N LEU A 192 12.73 -5.06 -28.08
CA LEU A 192 11.88 -3.90 -28.25
C LEU A 192 11.19 -3.60 -26.92
N PRO A 193 11.12 -2.33 -26.48
CA PRO A 193 10.29 -1.94 -25.34
C PRO A 193 8.84 -2.38 -25.57
N ASP A 194 8.24 -3.02 -24.57
CA ASP A 194 6.81 -3.32 -24.53
C ASP A 194 6.12 -2.20 -23.75
N TYR A 195 5.59 -1.24 -24.49
CA TYR A 195 4.94 -0.09 -23.89
C TYR A 195 3.61 -0.45 -23.20
N ALA A 196 3.03 -1.62 -23.50
CA ALA A 196 1.82 -2.10 -22.83
C ALA A 196 2.09 -2.61 -21.41
N ARG A 197 3.36 -2.82 -21.05
CA ARG A 197 3.78 -3.25 -19.71
C ARG A 197 4.02 -2.06 -18.78
N GLU A 198 3.65 -2.24 -17.52
CA GLU A 198 3.97 -1.28 -16.47
C GLU A 198 5.49 -1.12 -16.34
N THR A 199 5.96 0.13 -16.24
CA THR A 199 7.32 0.42 -15.79
C THR A 199 7.36 0.30 -14.28
N ILE A 200 8.06 -0.73 -13.77
CA ILE A 200 8.23 -0.97 -12.34
C ILE A 200 9.65 -0.51 -11.97
N LEU A 201 9.74 0.66 -11.34
CA LEU A 201 11.01 1.18 -10.82
C LEU A 201 11.27 0.58 -9.43
N TYR A 202 12.26 -0.31 -9.32
CA TYR A 202 12.71 -0.88 -8.05
C TYR A 202 13.75 0.06 -7.40
N ARG A 203 13.29 0.85 -6.41
CA ARG A 203 13.98 1.83 -5.54
C ARG A 203 14.22 3.25 -6.08
N HIS A 204 14.20 4.20 -5.13
CA HIS A 204 13.96 5.65 -5.25
C HIS A 204 12.57 6.03 -5.77
N GLY A 205 11.54 5.65 -5.00
CA GLY A 205 10.45 6.55 -4.58
C GLY A 205 9.61 7.29 -5.62
N ILE A 206 9.75 7.01 -6.91
CA ILE A 206 8.92 7.59 -7.95
C ILE A 206 8.24 6.44 -8.68
N ARG A 207 6.98 6.21 -8.36
CA ARG A 207 6.05 5.69 -9.36
C ARG A 207 5.86 6.84 -10.35
N CYS A 208 6.50 6.74 -11.51
CA CYS A 208 6.26 7.74 -12.55
C CYS A 208 4.84 7.52 -13.06
N LEU A 209 3.92 8.39 -12.64
CA LEU A 209 2.75 8.68 -13.46
C LEU A 209 3.31 9.12 -14.81
N ILE A 210 2.85 8.51 -15.89
CA ILE A 210 3.27 8.86 -17.25
C ILE A 210 2.26 9.87 -17.82
N PRO A 211 2.59 11.18 -17.86
CA PRO A 211 1.88 12.09 -18.78
C PRO A 211 2.76 12.75 -19.86
N GLY A 212 2.82 12.16 -21.06
CA GLY A 212 2.91 12.85 -22.37
C GLY A 212 4.01 13.89 -22.65
N GLY A 213 5.02 13.50 -23.43
CA GLY A 213 5.99 14.40 -24.05
C GLY A 213 6.88 13.73 -25.09
N THR A 214 6.28 13.12 -26.12
CA THR A 214 6.93 12.24 -27.14
C THR A 214 7.41 10.90 -26.53
N LEU A 215 7.30 9.79 -27.28
CA LEU A 215 7.88 8.47 -26.98
C LEU A 215 8.72 8.00 -28.21
N SER A 216 9.99 7.66 -28.00
CA SER A 216 11.04 7.32 -28.96
C SER A 216 11.97 6.27 -28.33
N GLU A 217 12.92 5.71 -29.07
CA GLU A 217 13.87 4.78 -28.45
C GLU A 217 14.88 5.54 -27.56
N GLY A 218 15.05 5.14 -26.28
CA GLY A 218 16.10 5.64 -25.36
C GLY A 218 15.80 6.87 -24.49
N TRP A 219 14.73 6.85 -23.68
CA TRP A 219 14.28 7.97 -22.84
C TRP A 219 15.26 8.41 -21.73
N ARG A 220 15.38 9.74 -21.53
CA ARG A 220 16.10 10.36 -20.40
C ARG A 220 15.11 10.72 -19.29
N GLU A 221 15.43 10.36 -18.05
CA GLU A 221 14.67 10.68 -16.83
C GLU A 221 14.38 12.19 -16.69
N ALA A 222 13.09 12.56 -16.65
CA ALA A 222 12.49 13.65 -15.85
C ALA A 222 11.02 13.83 -16.26
N ASP A 223 10.12 13.70 -15.29
CA ASP A 223 8.74 14.23 -15.21
C ASP A 223 8.02 14.53 -16.53
N LEU A 224 7.15 13.62 -16.97
CA LEU A 224 6.28 13.89 -18.11
C LEU A 224 5.07 14.71 -17.63
N LEU A 225 4.84 15.89 -18.21
CA LEU A 225 3.64 16.70 -18.03
C LEU A 225 3.04 16.91 -19.43
N PHE A 226 1.76 16.59 -19.66
CA PHE A 226 1.07 17.14 -20.83
C PHE A 226 1.26 18.66 -20.78
N GLU A 227 1.69 19.27 -21.89
CA GLU A 227 1.79 20.72 -21.97
C GLU A 227 0.50 21.32 -21.41
N ARG A 228 0.61 22.01 -20.27
CA ARG A 228 -0.54 22.56 -19.55
C ARG A 228 -1.05 23.74 -20.36
N THR A 229 -1.84 23.46 -21.39
CA THR A 229 -2.46 24.52 -22.19
C THR A 229 -3.71 25.05 -21.46
N PRO A 230 -3.97 26.36 -21.51
CA PRO A 230 -5.19 26.95 -20.96
C PRO A 230 -6.48 26.27 -21.46
N GLU A 231 -6.45 25.74 -22.68
CA GLU A 231 -7.55 25.04 -23.35
C GLU A 231 -7.85 23.69 -22.68
N LEU A 232 -6.83 22.92 -22.32
CA LEU A 232 -6.99 21.63 -21.63
C LEU A 232 -7.52 21.79 -20.19
N VAL A 233 -7.06 22.84 -19.49
CA VAL A 233 -7.60 23.22 -18.18
C VAL A 233 -9.07 23.63 -18.30
N LYS A 234 -9.44 24.29 -19.40
CA LYS A 234 -10.83 24.68 -19.69
C LYS A 234 -11.70 23.46 -20.01
N ALA A 235 -11.22 22.53 -20.85
CA ALA A 235 -11.93 21.29 -21.22
C ALA A 235 -12.18 20.36 -20.03
N ALA A 236 -11.16 20.17 -19.17
CA ALA A 236 -11.30 19.39 -17.93
C ALA A 236 -12.27 20.04 -16.93
N ARG A 237 -12.35 21.38 -16.90
CA ARG A 237 -13.31 22.14 -16.07
C ARG A 237 -14.72 22.19 -16.65
N SER A 238 -14.88 22.02 -17.97
CA SER A 238 -16.18 22.05 -18.65
C SER A 238 -16.84 20.67 -18.81
N GLY A 239 -16.19 19.60 -18.37
CA GLY A 239 -16.71 18.23 -18.51
C GLY A 239 -16.61 17.68 -19.94
N THR A 240 -15.78 18.28 -20.80
CA THR A 240 -15.54 17.77 -22.16
C THR A 240 -14.74 16.47 -22.05
N ALA A 241 -15.22 15.41 -22.70
CA ALA A 241 -14.48 14.14 -22.76
C ALA A 241 -13.18 14.34 -23.55
N LEU A 242 -12.06 13.87 -23.00
CA LEU A 242 -10.73 13.96 -23.59
C LEU A 242 -10.23 12.56 -23.89
N THR A 243 -9.44 12.41 -24.96
CA THR A 243 -8.77 11.15 -25.32
C THR A 243 -7.28 11.42 -25.53
N VAL A 244 -6.46 10.42 -25.18
CA VAL A 244 -5.06 10.45 -25.56
C VAL A 244 -4.94 9.99 -27.01
N CYS A 245 -4.12 10.69 -27.78
CA CYS A 245 -3.77 10.33 -29.15
C CYS A 245 -2.26 10.09 -29.25
N CYS A 246 -1.84 9.10 -30.03
CA CYS A 246 -0.46 8.89 -30.46
C CYS A 246 -0.36 9.15 -31.97
N ASP A 247 0.41 10.17 -32.37
CA ASP A 247 0.52 10.65 -33.76
C ASP A 247 -0.86 10.88 -34.41
N GLY A 248 -1.77 11.51 -33.65
CA GLY A 248 -3.13 11.84 -34.09
C GLY A 248 -4.13 10.67 -34.12
N LYS A 249 -3.76 9.49 -33.61
CA LYS A 249 -4.67 8.34 -33.48
C LYS A 249 -5.01 8.08 -32.00
N PRO A 250 -6.30 7.92 -31.63
CA PRO A 250 -6.69 7.62 -30.25
C PRO A 250 -6.00 6.36 -29.72
N VAL A 251 -5.65 6.35 -28.43
CA VAL A 251 -5.13 5.19 -27.71
C VAL A 251 -6.02 4.86 -26.50
N PRO A 252 -6.03 3.59 -26.02
CA PRO A 252 -6.76 3.20 -24.82
C PRO A 252 -6.42 4.12 -23.65
N SER A 253 -7.41 4.88 -23.20
CA SER A 253 -7.22 5.85 -22.13
C SER A 253 -8.49 6.05 -21.33
N CYS A 254 -8.34 6.47 -20.08
CA CYS A 254 -9.41 6.97 -19.27
C CYS A 254 -8.96 8.23 -18.56
N VAL A 255 -9.83 9.24 -18.57
CA VAL A 255 -9.64 10.46 -17.79
C VAL A 255 -10.54 10.31 -16.58
N ASN A 256 -9.94 10.21 -15.39
CA ASN A 256 -10.75 10.22 -14.19
C ASN A 256 -11.30 11.62 -13.96
N GLN A 257 -12.30 11.74 -13.09
CA GLN A 257 -12.98 13.01 -12.81
C GLN A 257 -12.08 14.07 -12.11
N ARG A 258 -10.77 13.78 -11.93
CA ARG A 258 -9.73 14.68 -11.42
C ARG A 258 -8.94 15.38 -12.52
N GLY A 259 -9.12 14.98 -13.78
CA GLY A 259 -8.23 15.35 -14.88
C GLY A 259 -6.92 14.55 -14.93
N PHE A 260 -6.79 13.46 -14.15
CA PHE A 260 -5.70 12.51 -14.37
C PHE A 260 -6.07 11.55 -15.48
N ILE A 261 -5.14 11.39 -16.42
CA ILE A 261 -5.34 10.59 -17.62
C ILE A 261 -4.46 9.35 -17.49
N TRP A 262 -5.13 8.20 -17.48
CA TRP A 262 -4.49 6.90 -17.52
C TRP A 262 -4.55 6.42 -18.96
N TYR A 263 -3.44 5.96 -19.50
CA TYR A 263 -3.41 5.43 -20.86
C TYR A 263 -2.36 4.33 -20.97
N ILE A 264 -2.58 3.43 -21.93
CA ILE A 264 -1.59 2.44 -22.32
C ILE A 264 -0.88 2.99 -23.55
N ALA A 265 0.41 3.31 -23.40
CA ALA A 265 1.24 3.55 -24.57
C ALA A 265 1.47 2.19 -25.23
N GLU A 266 1.11 1.95 -26.49
CA GLU A 266 1.37 0.65 -27.13
C GLU A 266 2.54 0.72 -28.12
N LYS A 267 2.97 1.93 -28.46
CA LYS A 267 4.02 2.20 -29.45
C LYS A 267 4.71 3.54 -29.20
N ALA A 268 5.91 3.70 -29.76
CA ALA A 268 6.56 5.00 -29.86
C ALA A 268 5.74 5.98 -30.74
N GLY A 269 5.80 7.27 -30.44
CA GLY A 269 5.12 8.34 -31.16
C GLY A 269 4.90 9.60 -30.32
N ARG A 270 4.34 10.66 -30.91
CA ARG A 270 3.98 11.88 -30.19
C ARG A 270 2.61 11.71 -29.54
N TYR A 271 2.59 11.68 -28.21
CA TYR A 271 1.36 11.61 -27.44
C TYR A 271 0.80 13.00 -27.19
N THR A 272 -0.47 13.22 -27.55
CA THR A 272 -1.22 14.47 -27.38
C THR A 272 -2.54 14.19 -26.66
N LEU A 273 -3.09 15.22 -26.03
CA LEU A 273 -4.42 15.20 -25.45
C LEU A 273 -5.36 15.95 -26.38
N GLU A 274 -6.43 15.30 -26.81
CA GLU A 274 -7.39 15.85 -27.78
C GLU A 274 -8.83 15.73 -27.24
N GLU A 275 -9.71 16.65 -27.65
CA GLU A 275 -11.14 16.55 -27.37
C GLU A 275 -11.77 15.38 -28.12
N VAL A 276 -12.69 14.68 -27.45
CA VAL A 276 -13.48 13.61 -28.08
C VAL A 276 -14.51 14.25 -29.00
N THR A 277 -14.34 14.07 -30.30
CA THR A 277 -15.30 14.52 -31.32
C THR A 277 -16.11 13.35 -31.85
N GLN A 278 -17.28 13.61 -32.46
CA GLN A 278 -18.12 12.55 -33.05
C GLN A 278 -17.40 11.72 -34.12
N GLU A 279 -16.36 12.27 -34.74
CA GLU A 279 -15.53 11.58 -35.75
C GLU A 279 -14.39 10.74 -35.14
N ARG A 280 -14.06 10.95 -33.85
CA ARG A 280 -12.95 10.27 -33.15
C ARG A 280 -13.41 9.75 -31.77
N PRO A 281 -13.97 8.53 -31.70
CA PRO A 281 -14.39 7.96 -30.42
C PRO A 281 -13.18 7.69 -29.52
N ALA A 282 -13.33 7.95 -28.22
CA ALA A 282 -12.37 7.54 -27.21
C ALA A 282 -12.28 6.01 -27.16
N ILE A 283 -11.07 5.47 -27.04
CA ILE A 283 -10.86 4.04 -26.83
C ILE A 283 -10.80 3.81 -25.31
N PRO A 284 -11.75 3.07 -24.71
CA PRO A 284 -11.75 2.85 -23.27
C PRO A 284 -10.59 1.93 -22.85
N LEU A 285 -10.05 2.13 -21.65
CA LEU A 285 -9.12 1.17 -21.05
C LEU A 285 -9.79 -0.21 -20.85
N PRO A 286 -9.03 -1.31 -20.99
CA PRO A 286 -9.47 -2.64 -20.57
C PRO A 286 -9.97 -2.64 -19.11
N ALA A 287 -11.00 -3.45 -18.85
CA ALA A 287 -11.74 -3.48 -17.60
C ALA A 287 -10.85 -3.76 -16.38
N ASP A 288 -10.07 -4.83 -16.47
CA ASP A 288 -9.11 -5.30 -15.47
C ASP A 288 -8.03 -4.26 -15.15
N ILE A 289 -7.56 -3.55 -16.18
CA ILE A 289 -6.57 -2.49 -16.04
C ILE A 289 -7.20 -1.26 -15.38
N ALA A 290 -8.41 -0.88 -15.79
CA ALA A 290 -9.12 0.24 -15.20
C ALA A 290 -9.55 0.00 -13.73
N ASP A 291 -9.85 -1.26 -13.37
CA ASP A 291 -10.14 -1.67 -11.99
C ASP A 291 -8.88 -1.56 -11.10
N ARG A 292 -7.74 -2.07 -11.58
CA ARG A 292 -6.42 -1.93 -10.91
C ARG A 292 -6.01 -0.48 -10.63
N PHE A 293 -6.37 0.42 -11.54
CA PHE A 293 -6.05 1.84 -11.42
C PHE A 293 -7.12 2.66 -10.69
N GLY A 294 -8.17 2.01 -10.15
CA GLY A 294 -9.27 2.69 -9.45
C GLY A 294 -10.05 3.68 -10.34
N CYS A 295 -9.96 3.48 -11.65
CA CYS A 295 -10.54 4.33 -12.68
C CYS A 295 -11.96 3.91 -13.05
N ARG A 296 -12.28 2.63 -12.85
CA ARG A 296 -13.65 2.14 -12.91
C ARG A 296 -14.32 2.27 -11.55
N ILE A 297 -15.52 2.85 -11.57
CA ILE A 297 -16.51 2.67 -10.52
C ILE A 297 -17.15 1.31 -10.80
N SER A 298 -16.46 0.23 -10.47
CA SER A 298 -17.00 -1.13 -10.57
C SER A 298 -17.57 -1.55 -9.23
N SER A 299 -18.58 -0.80 -8.77
CA SER A 299 -19.61 -1.38 -7.91
C SER A 299 -20.80 -0.42 -7.82
N PRO A 300 -21.96 -0.77 -8.39
CA PRO A 300 -23.20 -0.42 -7.72
C PRO A 300 -23.22 -1.29 -6.46
N PHE A 301 -22.65 -0.79 -5.36
CA PHE A 301 -22.77 -1.50 -4.09
C PHE A 301 -24.27 -1.54 -3.80
N PRO A 302 -24.89 -2.74 -3.75
CA PRO A 302 -26.28 -2.82 -3.36
C PRO A 302 -26.40 -2.27 -1.93
N PRO A 303 -27.50 -1.58 -1.65
CA PRO A 303 -27.71 -0.95 -0.37
C PRO A 303 -28.14 -2.03 0.63
N GLU A 304 -27.17 -2.75 1.19
CA GLU A 304 -27.37 -3.63 2.33
C GLU A 304 -26.77 -2.92 3.55
N TYR A 305 -27.68 -2.46 4.41
CA TYR A 305 -27.56 -1.27 5.24
C TYR A 305 -27.15 -1.54 6.70
N PHE A 306 -26.43 -0.57 7.28
CA PHE A 306 -26.33 -0.30 8.74
C PHE A 306 -25.85 -1.43 9.68
N THR A 307 -24.88 -2.25 9.29
CA THR A 307 -24.21 -3.11 10.28
C THR A 307 -22.96 -2.44 10.85
N ARG A 308 -22.76 -2.54 12.18
CA ARG A 308 -21.52 -2.18 12.88
C ARG A 308 -20.34 -3.12 12.53
N GLU A 309 -20.53 -4.00 11.55
CA GLU A 309 -19.61 -5.07 11.17
C GLU A 309 -18.53 -4.60 10.19
N ARG A 310 -18.42 -3.28 9.96
CA ARG A 310 -17.48 -2.65 9.03
C ARG A 310 -16.81 -1.43 9.66
N ILE A 311 -15.62 -1.08 9.17
CA ILE A 311 -14.97 0.21 9.43
C ILE A 311 -15.87 1.32 8.87
N ARG A 312 -16.30 2.24 9.75
CA ARG A 312 -17.04 3.44 9.37
C ARG A 312 -16.08 4.50 8.85
N ILE A 313 -16.38 5.05 7.67
CA ILE A 313 -15.67 6.20 7.11
C ILE A 313 -16.61 7.39 7.18
N GLY A 314 -16.36 8.26 8.15
CA GLY A 314 -17.26 9.35 8.47
C GLY A 314 -16.69 10.73 8.18
N GLY A 315 -17.54 11.73 8.14
CA GLY A 315 -17.11 13.10 7.91
C GLY A 315 -18.11 14.10 8.45
N TRP A 316 -17.60 15.16 9.05
CA TRP A 316 -18.43 16.31 9.38
C TRP A 316 -18.80 17.03 8.09
N GLY A 317 -20.08 17.05 7.76
CA GLY A 317 -20.61 17.72 6.58
C GLY A 317 -21.10 19.12 6.93
N SER A 318 -20.19 20.06 7.17
CA SER A 318 -20.54 21.47 7.40
C SER A 318 -20.82 22.17 6.07
N PHE A 319 -21.82 21.71 5.33
CA PHE A 319 -22.14 22.24 4.00
C PHE A 319 -22.66 23.68 4.06
N ASN A 320 -22.50 24.42 2.97
CA ASN A 320 -23.17 25.71 2.80
C ASN A 320 -24.62 25.45 2.39
N ALA A 321 -25.58 25.94 3.20
CA ALA A 321 -27.01 25.72 2.99
C ALA A 321 -27.51 26.17 1.60
N GLN A 322 -26.89 27.20 1.00
CA GLN A 322 -27.28 27.73 -0.31
C GLN A 322 -26.94 26.77 -1.46
N TYR A 323 -25.88 25.98 -1.31
CA TYR A 323 -25.36 25.12 -2.38
C TYR A 323 -25.59 23.63 -2.11
N PHE A 324 -26.15 23.28 -0.94
CA PHE A 324 -26.41 21.91 -0.55
C PHE A 324 -27.51 21.26 -1.38
N ASP A 325 -27.14 20.19 -2.08
CA ASP A 325 -28.00 19.41 -2.96
C ASP A 325 -27.63 17.91 -2.94
N GLU A 326 -28.41 17.11 -3.67
CA GLU A 326 -28.26 15.65 -3.77
C GLU A 326 -26.90 15.23 -4.35
N ARG A 327 -26.31 16.06 -5.24
CA ARG A 327 -24.99 15.81 -5.83
C ARG A 327 -23.92 15.77 -4.75
N GLN A 328 -23.99 16.64 -3.75
CA GLN A 328 -22.99 16.66 -2.67
C GLN A 328 -23.02 15.39 -1.80
N LEU A 329 -24.19 14.77 -1.63
CA LEU A 329 -24.33 13.48 -0.94
C LEU A 329 -23.84 12.32 -1.81
N GLN A 330 -24.08 12.36 -3.12
CA GLN A 330 -23.48 11.41 -4.06
C GLN A 330 -21.94 11.52 -4.05
N ASP A 331 -21.38 12.74 -4.10
CA ASP A 331 -19.93 12.96 -3.97
C ASP A 331 -19.41 12.45 -2.60
N PHE A 332 -20.17 12.64 -1.52
CA PHE A 332 -19.80 12.10 -0.20
C PHE A 332 -19.66 10.57 -0.26
N ARG A 333 -20.66 9.89 -0.85
CA ARG A 333 -20.63 8.44 -1.03
C ARG A 333 -19.51 7.98 -1.96
N ASP A 334 -19.32 8.65 -3.09
CA ASP A 334 -18.32 8.30 -4.12
C ASP A 334 -16.87 8.47 -3.62
N CYS A 335 -16.66 9.36 -2.64
CA CYS A 335 -15.39 9.48 -1.93
C CYS A 335 -15.13 8.28 -1.01
N GLY A 336 -16.17 7.52 -0.64
CA GLY A 336 -16.07 6.33 0.21
C GLY A 336 -16.66 6.51 1.61
N PHE A 337 -17.24 7.67 1.92
CA PHE A 337 -17.89 7.91 3.20
C PHE A 337 -19.22 7.16 3.30
N ASP A 338 -19.56 6.77 4.52
CA ASP A 338 -20.85 6.16 4.90
C ASP A 338 -21.39 6.64 6.25
N LEU A 339 -20.71 7.59 6.93
CA LEU A 339 -21.20 8.22 8.15
C LEU A 339 -21.12 9.76 8.07
N LEU A 340 -22.26 10.43 8.05
CA LEU A 340 -22.36 11.88 7.98
C LEU A 340 -22.68 12.47 9.36
N ILE A 341 -21.78 13.31 9.87
CA ILE A 341 -22.10 14.23 10.98
C ILE A 341 -22.64 15.51 10.33
N ALA A 342 -23.96 15.57 10.15
CA ALA A 342 -24.66 16.65 9.47
C ALA A 342 -24.74 17.88 10.38
N THR A 343 -24.09 18.97 9.96
CA THR A 343 -24.11 20.27 10.66
C THR A 343 -24.36 21.40 9.67
N ASN A 344 -24.66 22.60 10.17
CA ASN A 344 -24.88 23.79 9.34
C ASN A 344 -25.88 23.54 8.20
N GLY A 345 -25.46 23.69 6.94
CA GLY A 345 -26.33 23.53 5.78
C GLY A 345 -26.96 22.14 5.66
N ALA A 346 -26.25 21.06 6.01
CA ALA A 346 -26.87 19.73 5.98
C ALA A 346 -27.92 19.55 7.08
N ALA A 347 -27.77 20.20 8.23
CA ALA A 347 -28.74 20.12 9.32
C ALA A 347 -29.89 21.14 9.19
N ALA A 348 -29.90 21.97 8.14
CA ALA A 348 -30.94 22.98 7.97
C ALA A 348 -32.30 22.33 7.69
N SER A 349 -33.34 22.82 8.37
CA SER A 349 -34.70 22.23 8.33
C SER A 349 -35.26 22.07 6.91
N GLN A 350 -34.99 23.03 6.01
CA GLN A 350 -35.43 22.99 4.62
C GLN A 350 -34.86 21.81 3.80
N HIS A 351 -33.73 21.24 4.24
CA HIS A 351 -33.03 20.16 3.54
C HIS A 351 -33.31 18.78 4.12
N ARG A 352 -34.01 18.70 5.26
CA ARG A 352 -34.20 17.46 6.04
C ARG A 352 -34.78 16.31 5.22
N GLY A 353 -35.88 16.56 4.50
CA GLY A 353 -36.50 15.53 3.67
C GLY A 353 -35.59 15.05 2.54
N MET A 354 -34.80 15.93 1.93
CA MET A 354 -33.82 15.54 0.90
C MET A 354 -32.66 14.76 1.52
N LEU A 355 -32.11 15.25 2.62
CA LEU A 355 -31.00 14.63 3.35
C LEU A 355 -31.30 13.16 3.64
N PHE A 356 -32.40 12.88 4.32
CA PHE A 356 -32.72 11.52 4.73
C PHE A 356 -33.06 10.62 3.54
N ARG A 357 -33.87 11.07 2.57
CA ARG A 357 -34.16 10.27 1.36
C ARG A 357 -32.89 9.88 0.60
N GLU A 358 -31.96 10.82 0.40
CA GLU A 358 -30.72 10.54 -0.33
C GLU A 358 -29.73 9.73 0.49
N CYS A 359 -29.60 10.01 1.79
CA CYS A 359 -28.79 9.20 2.68
C CYS A 359 -29.32 7.76 2.77
N ASP A 360 -30.64 7.55 2.69
CA ASP A 360 -31.21 6.21 2.54
C ASP A 360 -30.70 5.65 1.23
N ARG A 361 -31.05 6.24 0.10
CA ARG A 361 -30.70 5.73 -1.24
C ARG A 361 -29.20 5.38 -1.39
N LEU A 362 -28.31 6.10 -0.70
CA LEU A 362 -26.86 5.96 -0.78
C LEU A 362 -26.22 5.07 0.30
N GLY A 363 -26.95 4.65 1.32
CA GLY A 363 -26.37 3.88 2.43
C GLY A 363 -25.50 4.69 3.38
N ILE A 364 -25.89 5.94 3.65
CA ILE A 364 -25.19 6.87 4.53
C ILE A 364 -25.93 6.94 5.88
N GLU A 365 -25.21 6.66 6.96
CA GLU A 365 -25.60 6.89 8.36
C GLU A 365 -25.54 8.39 8.69
N VAL A 366 -26.47 8.90 9.49
CA VAL A 366 -26.58 10.34 9.80
C VAL A 366 -26.68 10.57 11.30
N TYR A 367 -25.74 11.35 11.82
CA TYR A 367 -25.91 12.10 13.05
C TYR A 367 -26.23 13.56 12.72
N ILE A 368 -27.38 14.07 13.16
CA ILE A 368 -27.83 15.43 12.81
C ILE A 368 -27.67 16.41 13.97
N ASN A 369 -27.23 17.64 13.67
CA ASN A 369 -27.12 18.74 14.61
C ASN A 369 -28.21 19.81 14.35
N ASP A 370 -29.46 19.49 14.66
CA ASP A 370 -30.60 20.42 14.52
C ASP A 370 -31.25 20.79 15.87
N GLY A 371 -30.65 20.36 16.99
CA GLY A 371 -31.15 20.60 18.34
C GLY A 371 -32.27 19.65 18.81
N GLY A 372 -32.68 18.66 18.00
CA GLY A 372 -33.75 17.73 18.36
C GLY A 372 -33.50 16.93 19.65
N TRP A 373 -32.23 16.77 20.06
CA TRP A 373 -31.86 16.11 21.31
C TRP A 373 -32.39 16.80 22.59
N HIS A 374 -32.77 18.08 22.53
CA HIS A 374 -33.36 18.78 23.68
C HIS A 374 -34.77 18.31 24.03
N GLN A 375 -35.48 17.72 23.07
CA GLN A 375 -36.84 17.23 23.21
C GLN A 375 -37.00 15.88 22.50
N PRO A 376 -36.28 14.83 22.93
CA PRO A 376 -36.21 13.57 22.20
C PRO A 376 -37.57 12.85 22.09
N GLU A 377 -38.53 13.19 22.96
CA GLU A 377 -39.89 12.64 22.95
C GLU A 377 -40.82 13.32 21.93
N THR A 378 -40.53 14.54 21.48
CA THR A 378 -41.41 15.34 20.60
C THR A 378 -40.75 15.83 19.33
N ALA A 379 -39.42 15.83 19.24
CA ALA A 379 -38.67 16.27 18.06
C ALA A 379 -38.78 15.29 16.86
N GLY A 380 -39.55 14.20 16.98
CA GLY A 380 -39.23 12.96 16.25
C GLY A 380 -40.26 12.29 15.36
N GLU A 381 -41.40 12.89 15.03
CA GLU A 381 -42.33 12.20 14.11
C GLU A 381 -41.82 12.12 12.65
N GLU A 382 -40.93 13.01 12.18
CA GLU A 382 -40.62 13.11 10.74
C GLU A 382 -39.47 12.19 10.25
N TYR A 383 -38.48 11.86 11.09
CA TYR A 383 -37.28 11.11 10.63
C TYR A 383 -36.66 10.14 11.65
N PHE A 384 -37.20 9.97 12.86
CA PHE A 384 -36.58 9.07 13.85
C PHE A 384 -36.61 7.60 13.43
N ASP A 385 -37.66 7.22 12.72
CA ASP A 385 -37.82 5.88 12.15
C ASP A 385 -37.07 5.72 10.81
N HIS A 386 -36.43 6.79 10.32
CA HIS A 386 -35.72 6.74 9.06
C HIS A 386 -34.47 5.84 9.19
N PRO A 387 -34.23 4.89 8.27
CA PRO A 387 -33.12 3.93 8.39
C PRO A 387 -31.74 4.59 8.57
N SER A 388 -31.47 5.66 7.81
CA SER A 388 -30.22 6.45 7.93
C SER A 388 -30.05 7.21 9.23
N PHE A 389 -31.08 7.38 10.05
CA PHE A 389 -30.96 8.17 11.27
C PHE A 389 -30.28 7.37 12.39
N CYS A 390 -29.06 7.76 12.76
CA CYS A 390 -28.30 7.13 13.84
C CYS A 390 -28.50 7.81 15.18
N GLY A 391 -28.73 9.12 15.18
CA GLY A 391 -28.97 9.89 16.39
C GLY A 391 -28.69 11.38 16.20
N HIS A 392 -28.66 12.12 17.30
CA HIS A 392 -28.28 13.53 17.28
C HIS A 392 -26.83 13.73 17.67
N TYR A 393 -26.20 14.74 17.09
CA TYR A 393 -25.00 15.36 17.65
C TYR A 393 -25.38 16.11 18.93
N ILE A 394 -24.64 15.89 20.02
CA ILE A 394 -24.86 16.58 21.31
C ILE A 394 -23.81 17.64 21.56
N THR A 395 -22.53 17.26 21.53
CA THR A 395 -21.44 18.15 21.94
C THR A 395 -20.10 17.72 21.35
N ASP A 396 -19.20 18.68 21.26
CA ASP A 396 -17.83 18.53 20.80
C ASP A 396 -16.90 19.02 21.90
N GLU A 397 -15.88 18.22 22.18
CA GLU A 397 -14.80 18.52 23.12
C GLU A 397 -15.26 18.93 24.56
N PRO A 398 -16.15 18.16 25.22
CA PRO A 398 -16.62 18.46 26.57
C PRO A 398 -15.54 18.19 27.63
N GLY A 399 -15.59 18.93 28.74
CA GLY A 399 -14.77 18.67 29.92
C GLY A 399 -15.39 17.65 30.87
N THR A 400 -14.56 17.01 31.70
CA THR A 400 -14.97 16.01 32.71
C THR A 400 -16.03 16.52 33.69
N ASP A 401 -16.02 17.80 34.07
CA ASP A 401 -17.03 18.39 34.96
C ASP A 401 -18.46 18.29 34.38
N SER A 402 -18.58 18.19 33.05
CA SER A 402 -19.86 18.07 32.36
C SER A 402 -20.30 16.61 32.10
N TYR A 403 -19.45 15.62 32.34
CA TYR A 403 -19.75 14.22 32.03
C TYR A 403 -20.97 13.66 32.75
N PRO A 404 -21.21 13.89 34.05
CA PRO A 404 -22.44 13.40 34.70
C PRO A 404 -23.72 13.95 34.04
N ARG A 405 -23.69 15.22 33.60
CA ARG A 405 -24.80 15.84 32.88
C ARG A 405 -25.00 15.18 31.51
N PHE A 406 -23.93 14.98 30.74
CA PHE A 406 -24.02 14.33 29.43
C PHE A 406 -24.39 12.85 29.53
N GLY A 407 -23.91 12.14 30.55
CA GLY A 407 -24.33 10.77 30.87
C GLY A 407 -25.84 10.68 31.03
N LYS A 408 -26.42 11.55 31.87
CA LYS A 408 -27.88 11.64 32.05
C LYS A 408 -28.61 11.96 30.74
N ILE A 409 -28.11 12.91 29.94
CA ILE A 409 -28.71 13.24 28.64
C ILE A 409 -28.70 12.00 27.73
N CYS A 410 -27.58 11.29 27.63
CA CYS A 410 -27.47 10.08 26.81
C CYS A 410 -28.40 8.97 27.28
N GLU A 411 -28.54 8.75 28.59
CA GLU A 411 -29.48 7.76 29.15
C GLU A 411 -30.94 8.10 28.82
N ASP A 412 -31.34 9.35 29.06
CA ASP A 412 -32.71 9.80 28.81
C ASP A 412 -33.01 9.77 27.31
N TYR A 413 -32.05 10.18 26.47
CA TYR A 413 -32.13 10.08 25.02
C TYR A 413 -32.25 8.63 24.53
N ALA A 414 -31.44 7.71 25.05
CA ALA A 414 -31.51 6.30 24.68
C ALA A 414 -32.83 5.66 25.11
N LYS A 415 -33.37 6.01 26.28
CA LYS A 415 -34.69 5.55 26.74
C LYS A 415 -35.82 6.05 25.84
N ALA A 416 -35.75 7.30 25.39
CA ALA A 416 -36.78 7.90 24.55
C ALA A 416 -36.74 7.42 23.10
N THR A 417 -35.55 7.12 22.57
CA THR A 417 -35.34 6.96 21.11
C THR A 417 -34.82 5.58 20.70
N GLY A 418 -34.28 4.80 21.64
CA GLY A 418 -33.53 3.58 21.34
C GLY A 418 -32.19 3.80 20.64
N LYS A 419 -31.77 5.05 20.45
CA LYS A 419 -30.55 5.45 19.72
C LYS A 419 -29.50 6.01 20.68
N ILE A 420 -28.24 5.96 20.27
CA ILE A 420 -27.11 6.52 21.01
C ILE A 420 -26.69 7.81 20.31
N PRO A 421 -26.53 8.95 21.01
CA PRO A 421 -26.14 10.21 20.39
C PRO A 421 -24.63 10.30 20.11
N TYR A 422 -24.25 11.29 19.29
CA TYR A 422 -22.85 11.57 18.93
C TYR A 422 -22.19 12.60 19.87
N ILE A 423 -21.05 12.23 20.46
CA ILE A 423 -20.17 13.10 21.26
C ILE A 423 -18.72 12.85 20.84
N ASN A 424 -17.97 13.93 20.61
CA ASN A 424 -16.55 13.91 20.27
C ASN A 424 -15.71 14.49 21.40
N LEU A 425 -14.55 13.91 21.69
CA LEU A 425 -13.69 14.29 22.81
C LEU A 425 -12.47 15.14 22.40
N LEU A 426 -11.90 15.80 23.40
CA LEU A 426 -10.63 16.53 23.27
C LEU A 426 -9.45 15.58 22.99
N PRO A 427 -8.44 16.02 22.22
CA PRO A 427 -7.17 15.31 22.04
C PRO A 427 -6.27 15.33 23.27
N MET A 428 -5.25 14.46 23.29
CA MET A 428 -4.21 14.43 24.33
C MET A 428 -3.41 15.74 24.48
N TYR A 429 -3.29 16.53 23.42
CA TYR A 429 -2.62 17.84 23.47
C TYR A 429 -3.50 18.97 24.04
N ALA A 430 -4.73 18.68 24.48
CA ALA A 430 -5.54 19.63 25.23
C ALA A 430 -4.93 19.86 26.62
N ASN A 431 -4.91 21.11 27.05
CA ASN A 431 -4.38 21.45 28.37
C ASN A 431 -5.31 20.96 29.49
N ALA A 432 -4.80 20.97 30.72
CA ALA A 432 -5.53 20.42 31.85
C ALA A 432 -6.84 21.17 32.19
N ALA A 433 -6.91 22.48 31.91
CA ALA A 433 -8.15 23.24 32.05
C ALA A 433 -9.17 22.85 30.98
N GLN A 434 -8.75 22.60 29.74
CA GLN A 434 -9.61 22.11 28.67
C GLN A 434 -10.16 20.71 29.01
N LEU A 435 -9.32 19.78 29.49
CA LEU A 435 -9.79 18.44 29.88
C LEU A 435 -10.80 18.48 31.04
N LYS A 436 -10.71 19.49 31.92
CA LYS A 436 -11.66 19.67 33.02
C LYS A 436 -12.95 20.36 32.62
N PHE A 437 -12.84 21.50 31.94
CA PHE A 437 -13.98 22.40 31.70
C PHE A 437 -14.50 22.34 30.25
N GLY A 438 -13.72 21.85 29.30
CA GLY A 438 -14.03 21.73 27.87
C GLY A 438 -13.22 22.70 27.01
N ALA A 439 -13.33 22.57 25.68
CA ALA A 439 -12.52 23.34 24.71
C ALA A 439 -12.50 24.86 24.93
N HIS A 440 -13.61 25.43 25.40
CA HIS A 440 -13.75 26.86 25.68
C HIS A 440 -12.80 27.39 26.76
N ALA A 441 -12.21 26.51 27.59
CA ALA A 441 -11.26 26.86 28.64
C ALA A 441 -9.81 27.02 28.14
N ALA A 442 -9.57 27.06 26.83
CA ALA A 442 -8.25 27.21 26.23
C ALA A 442 -7.44 28.43 26.75
N ALA A 443 -8.11 29.47 27.26
CA ALA A 443 -7.48 30.68 27.80
C ALA A 443 -6.98 30.56 29.26
N ILE A 444 -7.20 29.42 29.93
CA ILE A 444 -6.80 29.21 31.33
C ILE A 444 -5.41 28.54 31.37
N GLU A 445 -4.36 29.33 31.64
CA GLU A 445 -2.96 28.85 31.59
C GLU A 445 -2.46 28.19 32.89
N TYR A 446 -3.09 28.45 34.05
CA TYR A 446 -2.53 28.12 35.38
C TYR A 446 -2.95 26.74 35.95
N TYR A 447 -3.41 25.81 35.12
CA TYR A 447 -3.74 24.47 35.63
C TYR A 447 -2.57 23.52 35.40
N ASP A 448 -2.03 22.94 36.48
CA ASP A 448 -0.85 22.07 36.43
C ASP A 448 -1.08 20.87 35.48
N PRO A 449 -0.15 20.59 34.55
CA PRO A 449 -0.23 19.42 33.69
C PRO A 449 0.02 18.15 34.51
N ASP A 450 -0.97 17.26 34.57
CA ASP A 450 -0.80 15.87 35.05
C ASP A 450 -0.55 14.98 33.82
N PRO A 451 0.60 14.29 33.71
CA PRO A 451 0.90 13.44 32.55
C PRO A 451 -0.08 12.26 32.39
N GLU A 452 -0.81 11.86 33.44
CA GLU A 452 -1.84 10.81 33.38
C GLU A 452 -3.26 11.36 33.10
N LEU A 453 -3.39 12.67 32.92
CA LEU A 453 -4.70 13.34 32.88
C LEU A 453 -5.56 12.91 31.70
N TYR A 454 -4.94 12.69 30.53
CA TYR A 454 -5.69 12.32 29.33
C TYR A 454 -6.29 10.92 29.42
N ARG A 455 -5.56 9.95 30.01
CA ARG A 455 -6.12 8.62 30.28
C ARG A 455 -7.32 8.72 31.24
N LYS A 456 -7.19 9.44 32.35
CA LYS A 456 -8.29 9.67 33.32
C LYS A 456 -9.49 10.35 32.66
N TYR A 457 -9.26 11.30 31.77
CA TYR A 457 -10.29 11.95 30.97
C TYR A 457 -11.05 10.94 30.11
N CYS A 458 -10.35 10.06 29.37
CA CYS A 458 -10.97 9.01 28.58
C CYS A 458 -11.72 7.97 29.44
N GLU A 459 -11.12 7.50 30.54
CA GLU A 459 -11.74 6.54 31.46
C GLU A 459 -13.03 7.09 32.07
N SER A 460 -12.98 8.34 32.55
CA SER A 460 -14.15 9.02 33.13
C SER A 460 -15.29 9.14 32.12
N TYR A 461 -14.98 9.38 30.84
CA TYR A 461 -15.99 9.40 29.79
C TYR A 461 -16.64 8.03 29.62
N CYS A 462 -15.84 6.97 29.45
CA CYS A 462 -16.35 5.61 29.28
C CYS A 462 -17.17 5.12 30.47
N ASP A 463 -16.84 5.57 31.68
CA ASP A 463 -17.48 5.16 32.93
C ASP A 463 -18.77 5.96 33.23
N LEU A 464 -18.87 7.22 32.78
CA LEU A 464 -20.01 8.12 33.09
C LEU A 464 -20.95 8.37 31.92
N VAL A 465 -20.51 8.20 30.67
CA VAL A 465 -21.31 8.48 29.47
C VAL A 465 -21.58 7.16 28.73
N PRO A 466 -22.85 6.71 28.63
CA PRO A 466 -23.20 5.38 28.14
C PRO A 466 -23.25 5.30 26.61
N THR A 467 -22.19 5.74 25.94
CA THR A 467 -21.97 5.47 24.51
C THR A 467 -21.29 4.12 24.33
N ASP A 468 -21.44 3.50 23.17
CA ASP A 468 -20.80 2.24 22.79
C ASP A 468 -19.44 2.45 22.10
N TYR A 469 -19.08 3.70 21.85
CA TYR A 469 -17.81 4.12 21.25
C TYR A 469 -17.16 5.22 22.11
N ILE A 470 -15.88 5.48 21.85
CA ILE A 470 -15.18 6.70 22.26
C ILE A 470 -14.56 7.34 21.01
N CYS A 471 -14.76 8.64 20.83
CA CYS A 471 -14.30 9.38 19.66
C CYS A 471 -13.46 10.59 20.08
N THR A 472 -12.37 10.86 19.37
CA THR A 472 -11.54 12.05 19.54
C THR A 472 -11.05 12.54 18.18
N ASP A 473 -10.49 13.75 18.15
CA ASP A 473 -9.73 14.23 17.01
C ASP A 473 -8.23 14.09 17.25
N ILE A 474 -7.42 13.70 16.26
CA ILE A 474 -5.95 13.77 16.38
C ILE A 474 -5.35 14.28 15.06
N TYR A 475 -4.71 15.45 15.09
CA TYR A 475 -4.23 16.15 13.90
C TYR A 475 -2.69 16.29 13.85
N PRO A 476 -1.97 15.31 13.27
CA PRO A 476 -0.52 15.24 13.40
C PRO A 476 0.28 16.10 12.41
N LEU A 477 -0.32 16.58 11.31
CA LEU A 477 0.42 17.11 10.17
C LEU A 477 0.60 18.64 10.27
N ASN A 478 1.82 19.08 10.59
CA ASN A 478 2.15 20.49 10.79
C ASN A 478 3.25 20.98 9.83
N TRP A 479 3.31 22.30 9.65
CA TRP A 479 4.46 23.03 9.11
C TRP A 479 5.22 23.68 10.26
N ARG A 480 6.55 23.59 10.25
CA ARG A 480 7.44 24.34 11.15
C ARG A 480 8.61 24.87 10.34
N ASN A 481 8.76 26.19 10.28
CA ASN A 481 9.82 26.87 9.51
C ASN A 481 9.91 26.41 8.04
N GLY A 482 8.75 26.16 7.40
CA GLY A 482 8.67 25.71 6.01
C GLY A 482 8.93 24.21 5.79
N LEU A 483 9.27 23.46 6.84
CA LEU A 483 9.46 22.01 6.79
C LEU A 483 8.23 21.28 7.34
N ARG A 484 7.94 20.09 6.81
CA ARG A 484 6.91 19.22 7.39
C ARG A 484 7.35 18.77 8.79
N TYR A 485 6.41 18.79 9.71
CA TYR A 485 6.61 18.40 11.10
C TYR A 485 5.43 17.55 11.56
N THR A 486 5.73 16.43 12.18
CA THR A 486 4.73 15.50 12.72
C THR A 486 4.62 15.70 14.23
N TYR A 487 3.39 15.73 14.75
CA TYR A 487 3.13 15.89 16.19
C TYR A 487 3.85 14.80 17.00
N THR A 488 4.67 15.22 17.97
CA THR A 488 5.62 14.37 18.73
C THR A 488 5.00 13.26 19.53
N ASP A 489 3.73 13.37 19.93
CA ASP A 489 3.08 12.33 20.73
C ASP A 489 1.94 11.68 19.96
N TYR A 490 2.03 11.64 18.62
CA TYR A 490 0.95 11.15 17.77
C TYR A 490 0.56 9.70 18.10
N ILE A 491 1.52 8.77 18.07
CA ILE A 491 1.24 7.35 18.33
C ILE A 491 0.84 7.13 19.79
N GLU A 492 1.47 7.84 20.74
CA GLU A 492 1.07 7.76 22.14
C GLU A 492 -0.37 8.26 22.36
N SER A 493 -0.79 9.32 21.67
CA SER A 493 -2.16 9.84 21.77
C SER A 493 -3.19 8.81 21.34
N ILE A 494 -2.91 8.08 20.25
CA ILE A 494 -3.77 7.00 19.76
C ILE A 494 -3.74 5.82 20.75
N ASN A 495 -2.55 5.45 21.23
CA ASN A 495 -2.35 4.34 22.15
C ASN A 495 -3.18 4.50 23.44
N VAL A 496 -3.12 5.67 24.07
CA VAL A 496 -3.83 5.95 25.32
C VAL A 496 -5.34 5.77 25.15
N ILE A 497 -5.95 6.47 24.20
CA ILE A 497 -7.42 6.36 24.01
C ILE A 497 -7.85 4.97 23.54
N ALA A 498 -7.10 4.33 22.63
CA ALA A 498 -7.43 3.01 22.15
C ALA A 498 -7.29 1.94 23.24
N SER A 499 -6.34 2.11 24.17
CA SER A 499 -6.21 1.22 25.33
C SER A 499 -7.42 1.30 26.26
N VAL A 500 -7.90 2.52 26.57
CA VAL A 500 -9.13 2.72 27.34
C VAL A 500 -10.33 2.14 26.60
N ALA A 501 -10.44 2.34 25.29
CA ALA A 501 -11.51 1.77 24.47
C ALA A 501 -11.54 0.24 24.57
N ARG A 502 -10.39 -0.44 24.42
CA ARG A 502 -10.29 -1.90 24.56
C ARG A 502 -10.64 -2.37 25.97
N GLU A 503 -10.09 -1.74 27.00
CA GLU A 503 -10.33 -2.09 28.41
C GLU A 503 -11.80 -1.97 28.81
N ARG A 504 -12.50 -0.97 28.24
CA ARG A 504 -13.93 -0.70 28.49
C ARG A 504 -14.86 -1.29 27.44
N LYS A 505 -14.34 -2.09 26.50
CA LYS A 505 -15.10 -2.74 25.41
C LYS A 505 -15.94 -1.74 24.61
N LYS A 506 -15.35 -0.59 24.28
CA LYS A 506 -15.93 0.45 23.42
C LYS A 506 -15.27 0.39 22.04
N GLU A 507 -16.01 0.76 21.01
CA GLU A 507 -15.41 1.04 19.71
C GLU A 507 -14.50 2.28 19.80
N PHE A 508 -13.35 2.24 19.13
CA PHE A 508 -12.47 3.39 19.01
C PHE A 508 -12.71 4.11 17.68
N TRP A 509 -13.15 5.37 17.74
CA TRP A 509 -13.32 6.24 16.60
C TRP A 509 -12.34 7.43 16.70
N CYS A 510 -11.89 7.94 15.56
CA CYS A 510 -11.03 9.12 15.55
C CYS A 510 -11.24 9.98 14.30
N CYS A 511 -11.29 11.30 14.45
CA CYS A 511 -11.21 12.20 13.31
C CYS A 511 -9.76 12.40 12.86
N ILE A 512 -9.53 12.32 11.55
CA ILE A 512 -8.25 12.59 10.89
C ILE A 512 -8.24 14.00 10.27
N GLN A 513 -7.04 14.53 10.10
CA GLN A 513 -6.80 15.82 9.47
C GLN A 513 -7.08 15.73 7.97
N THR A 514 -7.89 16.64 7.43
CA THR A 514 -8.20 16.71 5.99
C THR A 514 -7.73 17.98 5.28
N PHE A 515 -7.35 19.01 6.04
CA PHE A 515 -6.94 20.31 5.48
C PHE A 515 -6.10 21.14 6.45
N GLY A 516 -5.38 22.14 5.92
CA GLY A 516 -4.69 23.15 6.71
C GLY A 516 -5.60 24.31 7.09
N TRP A 517 -6.15 24.31 8.30
CA TRP A 517 -6.97 25.44 8.77
C TRP A 517 -6.16 26.60 9.30
N ILE A 518 -4.85 26.50 9.48
CA ILE A 518 -3.95 27.62 9.85
C ILE A 518 -2.62 27.42 9.12
N PRO A 519 -1.78 28.46 8.95
CA PRO A 519 -0.53 28.34 8.20
C PRO A 519 0.41 27.23 8.69
N SER A 520 0.34 26.88 9.99
CA SER A 520 1.11 25.79 10.58
C SER A 520 0.51 24.39 10.37
N LYS A 521 -0.63 24.26 9.69
CA LYS A 521 -1.28 22.96 9.41
C LYS A 521 -1.20 22.62 7.93
N ARG A 522 -1.03 21.34 7.63
CA ARG A 522 -0.88 20.82 6.27
C ARG A 522 -2.20 20.31 5.71
N THR A 523 -2.38 20.40 4.40
CA THR A 523 -3.41 19.65 3.69
C THR A 523 -2.81 18.30 3.29
N PRO A 524 -3.37 17.16 3.76
CA PRO A 524 -2.81 15.85 3.47
C PRO A 524 -2.90 15.50 1.98
N ASN A 525 -1.87 14.81 1.49
CA ASN A 525 -1.94 14.04 0.24
C ASN A 525 -2.34 12.57 0.50
N ALA A 526 -2.39 11.74 -0.54
CA ALA A 526 -2.82 10.34 -0.41
C ALA A 526 -1.91 9.48 0.50
N ALA A 527 -0.60 9.71 0.52
CA ALA A 527 0.30 8.99 1.44
C ALA A 527 0.01 9.35 2.90
N GLU A 528 -0.33 10.61 3.16
CA GLU A 528 -0.61 11.14 4.49
C GLU A 528 -2.01 10.77 4.99
N PHE A 529 -2.99 10.68 4.08
CA PHE A 529 -4.28 10.05 4.39
C PHE A 529 -4.09 8.58 4.76
N ARG A 530 -3.32 7.83 3.98
CA ARG A 530 -3.05 6.40 4.24
C ARG A 530 -2.33 6.20 5.56
N TRP A 531 -1.32 7.02 5.84
CA TRP A 531 -0.55 6.97 7.08
C TRP A 531 -1.42 7.24 8.31
N GLN A 532 -2.27 8.28 8.27
CA GLN A 532 -3.20 8.56 9.35
C GLN A 532 -4.18 7.40 9.57
N CYS A 533 -4.77 6.88 8.49
CA CYS A 533 -5.74 5.79 8.58
C CYS A 533 -5.12 4.50 9.11
N TYR A 534 -3.99 4.05 8.56
CA TYR A 534 -3.33 2.83 9.00
C TYR A 534 -2.71 2.95 10.39
N SER A 535 -2.33 4.15 10.83
CA SER A 535 -1.97 4.40 12.22
C SER A 535 -3.16 4.10 13.14
N LEU A 536 -4.35 4.63 12.85
CA LEU A 536 -5.56 4.34 13.63
C LEU A 536 -5.99 2.87 13.55
N LEU A 537 -5.94 2.26 12.36
CA LEU A 537 -6.28 0.85 12.16
C LEU A 537 -5.36 -0.06 12.98
N SER A 538 -4.08 0.28 13.14
CA SER A 538 -3.12 -0.49 13.96
C SER A 538 -3.53 -0.59 15.44
N PHE A 539 -4.38 0.32 15.92
CA PHE A 539 -4.95 0.31 17.26
C PHE A 539 -6.40 -0.20 17.31
N GLY A 540 -6.91 -0.73 16.20
CA GLY A 540 -8.25 -1.30 16.11
C GLY A 540 -9.38 -0.29 15.93
N ALA A 541 -9.10 0.90 15.38
CA ALA A 541 -10.15 1.86 15.11
C ALA A 541 -11.26 1.27 14.22
N ARG A 542 -12.52 1.48 14.63
CA ARG A 542 -13.73 1.09 13.89
C ARG A 542 -14.42 2.29 13.24
N GLY A 543 -14.02 3.51 13.59
CA GLY A 543 -14.48 4.75 12.95
C GLY A 543 -13.32 5.66 12.58
N ILE A 544 -13.20 5.99 11.30
CA ILE A 544 -12.26 6.98 10.77
C ILE A 544 -13.09 8.14 10.26
N LEU A 545 -13.13 9.22 11.04
CA LEU A 545 -13.93 10.40 10.73
C LEU A 545 -13.04 11.49 10.11
N CYS A 546 -13.64 12.43 9.39
CA CYS A 546 -12.95 13.56 8.80
C CYS A 546 -13.45 14.86 9.42
N TRP A 547 -12.55 15.62 10.03
CA TRP A 547 -12.75 17.04 10.32
C TRP A 547 -11.93 17.87 9.32
N THR A 548 -12.55 18.33 8.24
CA THR A 548 -13.98 18.20 7.91
C THR A 548 -14.18 17.81 6.45
N TYR A 549 -15.36 17.33 6.05
CA TYR A 549 -15.64 17.03 4.65
C TYR A 549 -15.79 18.33 3.83
N GLY A 550 -16.61 19.26 4.32
CA GLY A 550 -16.85 20.56 3.69
C GLY A 550 -17.08 21.65 4.73
N ARG A 551 -16.94 22.92 4.33
CA ARG A 551 -17.14 24.09 5.21
C ARG A 551 -18.01 25.15 4.55
N PRO A 552 -18.75 25.96 5.34
CA PRO A 552 -19.57 27.05 4.79
C PRO A 552 -18.77 28.34 4.54
N SER A 553 -17.43 28.30 4.59
CA SER A 553 -16.55 29.48 4.50
C SER A 553 -15.62 29.43 3.28
N PRO A 554 -15.47 30.55 2.53
CA PRO A 554 -14.62 30.61 1.33
C PRO A 554 -13.12 30.67 1.64
N GLU A 555 -12.71 31.03 2.85
CA GLU A 555 -11.30 31.37 3.15
C GLU A 555 -10.40 30.15 3.31
N ARG A 556 -10.94 29.01 3.77
CA ARG A 556 -10.18 27.76 3.89
C ARG A 556 -11.09 26.59 3.52
N THR A 557 -10.77 25.96 2.40
CA THR A 557 -11.52 24.84 1.85
C THR A 557 -10.95 23.53 2.37
N SER A 558 -11.82 22.53 2.49
CA SER A 558 -11.41 21.19 2.91
C SER A 558 -11.39 20.25 1.71
N LEU A 559 -12.00 19.07 1.79
CA LEU A 559 -12.24 18.20 0.64
C LEU A 559 -13.16 18.89 -0.37
N LEU A 560 -14.09 19.72 0.10
CA LEU A 560 -14.88 20.60 -0.76
C LEU A 560 -14.53 22.08 -0.58
N ASP A 561 -14.75 22.86 -1.64
CA ASP A 561 -14.85 24.31 -1.55
C ASP A 561 -16.20 24.76 -0.95
N TYR A 562 -16.36 26.06 -0.69
CA TYR A 562 -17.57 26.60 -0.06
C TYR A 562 -18.83 26.49 -0.91
N ARG A 563 -18.69 26.21 -2.22
CA ARG A 563 -19.80 25.96 -3.17
C ARG A 563 -20.06 24.47 -3.37
N GLY A 564 -19.32 23.61 -2.70
CA GLY A 564 -19.46 22.17 -2.82
C GLY A 564 -18.69 21.54 -3.97
N ASN A 565 -17.75 22.24 -4.61
CA ASN A 565 -16.90 21.62 -5.63
C ASN A 565 -15.74 20.86 -4.98
N ARG A 566 -15.39 19.72 -5.57
CA ARG A 566 -14.30 18.85 -5.11
C ARG A 566 -12.93 19.55 -5.24
N MET A 567 -12.16 19.55 -4.15
CA MET A 567 -10.76 19.99 -4.09
C MET A 567 -9.81 18.81 -4.36
N PRO A 568 -8.52 19.05 -4.67
CA PRO A 568 -7.55 17.97 -4.89
C PRO A 568 -7.51 16.93 -3.76
N ALA A 569 -7.58 17.38 -2.51
CA ALA A 569 -7.58 16.51 -1.33
C ALA A 569 -8.76 15.54 -1.26
N TRP A 570 -9.95 15.89 -1.80
CA TRP A 570 -11.11 14.98 -1.86
C TRP A 570 -10.76 13.69 -2.59
N PHE A 571 -9.97 13.83 -3.64
CA PHE A 571 -9.65 12.70 -4.47
C PHE A 571 -8.50 11.87 -3.91
N ASP A 572 -7.59 12.49 -3.16
CA ASP A 572 -6.57 11.76 -2.38
C ASP A 572 -7.23 10.96 -1.26
N ALA A 573 -8.19 11.56 -0.57
CA ALA A 573 -9.04 10.89 0.41
C ALA A 573 -9.82 9.73 -0.24
N ARG A 574 -10.45 9.97 -1.40
CA ARG A 574 -11.17 8.93 -2.15
C ARG A 574 -10.31 7.69 -2.41
N THR A 575 -9.09 7.89 -2.90
CA THR A 575 -8.18 6.76 -3.18
C THR A 575 -8.01 5.91 -1.93
N VAL A 576 -7.66 6.52 -0.79
CA VAL A 576 -7.38 5.79 0.45
C VAL A 576 -8.64 5.18 1.05
N PHE A 577 -9.77 5.88 1.04
CA PHE A 577 -11.00 5.36 1.61
C PHE A 577 -11.54 4.16 0.84
N GLN A 578 -11.39 4.11 -0.48
CA GLN A 578 -11.72 2.90 -1.24
C GLN A 578 -10.80 1.72 -0.87
N GLU A 579 -9.50 1.96 -0.64
CA GLU A 579 -8.58 0.92 -0.14
C GLU A 579 -9.05 0.37 1.22
N ILE A 580 -9.47 1.24 2.14
CA ILE A 580 -9.97 0.87 3.47
C ILE A 580 -11.28 0.10 3.38
N ARG A 581 -12.20 0.53 2.51
CA ARG A 581 -13.46 -0.18 2.27
C ARG A 581 -13.21 -1.62 1.84
N ASN A 582 -12.24 -1.85 0.96
CA ASN A 582 -11.93 -3.18 0.45
C ASN A 582 -11.33 -4.14 1.51
N ILE A 583 -10.73 -3.61 2.59
CA ILE A 583 -10.22 -4.44 3.69
C ILE A 583 -11.21 -4.59 4.85
N SER A 584 -12.30 -3.82 4.84
CA SER A 584 -13.18 -3.63 6.00
C SER A 584 -13.77 -4.94 6.52
N ASP A 585 -14.36 -5.74 5.63
CA ASP A 585 -15.06 -6.98 5.99
C ASP A 585 -14.10 -8.02 6.60
N VAL A 586 -12.86 -8.09 6.11
CA VAL A 586 -11.85 -8.99 6.68
C VAL A 586 -11.26 -8.43 7.98
N PHE A 587 -11.01 -7.11 8.05
CA PHE A 587 -10.45 -6.45 9.22
C PHE A 587 -11.37 -6.56 10.44
N CYS A 588 -12.68 -6.47 10.24
CA CYS A 588 -13.65 -6.53 11.33
C CYS A 588 -13.81 -7.92 11.96
N GLN A 589 -13.32 -8.98 11.33
CA GLN A 589 -13.29 -10.34 11.92
C GLN A 589 -12.24 -10.50 13.02
N TYR A 590 -11.39 -9.49 13.23
CA TYR A 590 -10.28 -9.52 14.16
C TYR A 590 -10.43 -8.45 15.24
N ARG A 591 -10.13 -8.84 16.48
CA ARG A 591 -10.03 -7.94 17.64
C ARG A 591 -8.59 -7.47 17.83
N ASN A 592 -8.42 -6.18 18.15
CA ASN A 592 -7.11 -5.62 18.45
C ASN A 592 -6.61 -6.08 19.83
N LEU A 593 -5.38 -6.58 19.89
CA LEU A 593 -4.67 -6.97 21.12
C LEU A 593 -3.78 -5.85 21.66
N GLY A 594 -3.46 -4.87 20.82
CA GLY A 594 -2.52 -3.78 21.08
C GLY A 594 -1.63 -3.55 19.86
N ALA A 595 -0.61 -2.71 20.03
CA ALA A 595 0.40 -2.45 19.02
C ALA A 595 1.79 -2.44 19.64
N PHE A 596 2.83 -2.54 18.82
CA PHE A 596 4.22 -2.28 19.21
C PHE A 596 4.96 -1.53 18.09
N THR A 597 6.10 -0.95 18.44
CA THR A 597 6.95 -0.21 17.51
C THR A 597 8.28 -0.92 17.29
N HIS A 598 8.82 -0.69 16.10
CA HIS A 598 10.16 -1.12 15.71
C HIS A 598 10.98 0.09 15.30
N ASN A 599 12.25 0.13 15.71
CA ASN A 599 13.18 1.23 15.46
C ASN A 599 12.61 2.62 15.80
N ALA A 600 11.80 2.74 16.84
CA ALA A 600 11.46 4.03 17.42
C ALA A 600 12.71 4.67 18.03
N SER A 601 12.96 5.94 17.71
CA SER A 601 14.15 6.68 18.14
C SER A 601 13.79 8.15 18.41
N GLU A 602 14.75 8.92 18.92
CA GLU A 602 14.59 10.37 19.13
C GLU A 602 14.41 11.16 17.82
N GLU A 603 14.80 10.59 16.67
CA GLU A 603 14.63 11.20 15.35
C GLU A 603 13.19 11.07 14.81
N VAL A 604 12.44 10.10 15.33
CA VAL A 604 11.02 9.87 15.01
C VAL A 604 10.16 9.92 16.28
N PRO A 605 10.16 11.06 17.01
CA PRO A 605 9.56 11.14 18.34
C PRO A 605 8.06 10.83 18.34
N TYR A 606 7.37 11.13 17.24
CA TYR A 606 5.95 10.84 17.01
C TYR A 606 5.58 9.35 17.08
N LEU A 607 6.56 8.45 16.95
CA LEU A 607 6.36 6.99 17.06
C LEU A 607 6.44 6.49 18.51
N ARG A 608 6.87 7.31 19.47
CA ARG A 608 6.98 6.89 20.87
C ARG A 608 5.65 6.33 21.39
N MET A 609 5.72 5.21 22.11
CA MET A 609 4.55 4.54 22.65
C MET A 609 4.86 3.87 23.98
N THR A 610 3.99 4.04 24.97
CA THR A 610 4.03 3.33 26.24
C THR A 610 3.25 2.01 26.18
N ASN A 611 3.52 1.08 27.09
CA ASN A 611 2.74 -0.16 27.25
C ASN A 611 2.61 -1.02 25.97
N GLU A 612 3.69 -1.17 25.22
CA GLU A 612 3.69 -1.88 23.94
C GLU A 612 3.33 -3.38 24.06
N TYR A 613 2.52 -3.88 23.14
CA TYR A 613 2.15 -5.30 23.03
C TYR A 613 3.20 -6.10 22.24
N ARG A 614 4.37 -6.33 22.83
CA ARG A 614 5.50 -7.01 22.16
C ARG A 614 5.39 -8.53 22.08
N ASN A 615 4.55 -9.16 22.92
CA ASN A 615 4.42 -10.61 23.01
C ASN A 615 3.47 -11.21 21.95
N PHE A 616 3.64 -10.84 20.67
CA PHE A 616 2.80 -11.30 19.58
C PHE A 616 3.43 -12.48 18.82
N LYS A 617 3.05 -13.71 19.20
CA LYS A 617 3.68 -14.97 18.74
C LYS A 617 3.61 -15.25 17.24
N THR A 618 2.75 -14.55 16.51
CA THR A 618 2.64 -14.68 15.05
C THR A 618 3.92 -14.23 14.36
N ILE A 619 4.52 -13.13 14.83
CA ILE A 619 5.77 -12.62 14.30
C ILE A 619 6.92 -13.25 15.11
N ARG A 620 7.63 -14.20 14.51
CA ARG A 620 8.76 -14.88 15.15
C ARG A 620 10.05 -14.09 15.03
N GLU A 621 10.24 -13.44 13.90
CA GLU A 621 11.41 -12.64 13.58
C GLU A 621 11.00 -11.46 12.71
N LEU A 622 11.56 -10.28 12.97
CA LEU A 622 11.33 -9.06 12.21
C LEU A 622 12.70 -8.43 11.92
N SER A 623 12.96 -8.21 10.63
CA SER A 623 14.13 -7.49 10.14
C SER A 623 13.68 -6.32 9.29
N CYS A 624 13.91 -5.11 9.79
CA CYS A 624 13.69 -3.85 9.09
C CYS A 624 14.68 -2.82 9.65
N PRO A 625 15.37 -2.02 8.83
CA PRO A 625 16.24 -0.95 9.32
C PRO A 625 15.46 0.32 9.69
N ASP A 626 14.19 0.43 9.27
CA ASP A 626 13.42 1.67 9.37
C ASP A 626 12.33 1.61 10.45
N PRO A 627 11.83 2.77 10.91
CA PRO A 627 10.76 2.86 11.89
C PRO A 627 9.44 2.25 11.38
N LEU A 628 8.80 1.41 12.20
CA LEU A 628 7.51 0.79 11.90
C LEU A 628 6.54 0.87 13.09
N LEU A 629 5.26 0.93 12.76
CA LEU A 629 4.16 0.66 13.69
C LEU A 629 3.50 -0.66 13.28
N ILE A 630 3.30 -1.55 14.27
CA ILE A 630 2.71 -2.87 14.07
C ILE A 630 1.51 -3.04 14.99
N GLY A 631 0.31 -3.11 14.42
CA GLY A 631 -0.92 -3.48 15.15
C GLY A 631 -1.06 -4.99 15.22
N CYS A 632 -1.49 -5.53 16.36
CA CYS A 632 -1.60 -6.97 16.61
C CYS A 632 -3.05 -7.37 16.83
N PHE A 633 -3.50 -8.45 16.18
CA PHE A 633 -4.90 -8.88 16.23
C PHE A 633 -5.06 -10.40 16.32
N ALA A 634 -6.19 -10.82 16.89
CA ALA A 634 -6.65 -12.21 16.90
C ALA A 634 -8.07 -12.29 16.31
N LYS A 635 -8.38 -13.38 15.63
CA LYS A 635 -9.73 -13.63 15.09
C LYS A 635 -10.76 -13.77 16.23
N GLU A 636 -12.00 -13.36 15.99
CA GLU A 636 -13.04 -13.26 17.04
C GLU A 636 -13.66 -14.59 17.53
N GLU A 637 -13.08 -15.76 17.24
CA GLU A 637 -13.53 -17.05 17.81
C GLU A 637 -12.44 -17.73 18.68
N ASP A 638 -12.88 -18.15 19.87
CA ASP A 638 -12.23 -18.88 20.97
C ASP A 638 -11.10 -18.17 21.75
N GLU A 639 -11.40 -17.78 23.01
CA GLU A 639 -10.47 -17.15 23.97
C GLU A 639 -9.26 -18.03 24.34
N LYS A 640 -9.28 -19.31 23.96
CA LYS A 640 -8.28 -20.31 24.37
C LYS A 640 -7.28 -20.71 23.29
N ASP A 641 -7.59 -20.49 22.00
CA ASP A 641 -6.67 -20.69 20.88
C ASP A 641 -7.23 -20.07 19.57
N PRO A 642 -6.91 -18.80 19.24
CA PRO A 642 -7.41 -18.18 18.02
C PRO A 642 -6.79 -18.87 16.80
N HIS A 643 -7.60 -19.61 16.04
CA HIS A 643 -7.20 -20.31 14.82
C HIS A 643 -6.77 -19.37 13.67
N GLY A 644 -6.67 -18.06 13.91
CA GLY A 644 -6.12 -17.09 12.98
C GLY A 644 -5.71 -15.80 13.70
N THR A 645 -4.62 -15.20 13.24
CA THR A 645 -4.14 -13.91 13.73
C THR A 645 -4.00 -12.94 12.56
N ALA A 646 -3.91 -11.66 12.87
CA ALA A 646 -3.62 -10.65 11.86
C ALA A 646 -2.74 -9.56 12.44
N PHE A 647 -2.10 -8.80 11.56
CA PHE A 647 -1.33 -7.62 11.94
C PHE A 647 -1.43 -6.54 10.87
N THR A 648 -1.22 -5.30 11.28
CA THR A 648 -0.92 -4.21 10.35
C THR A 648 0.58 -3.96 10.35
N LEU A 649 1.13 -3.54 9.22
CA LEU A 649 2.45 -2.90 9.15
C LEU A 649 2.27 -1.50 8.60
N VAL A 650 2.88 -0.50 9.22
CA VAL A 650 2.88 0.87 8.73
C VAL A 650 4.31 1.36 8.65
N ASN A 651 4.67 1.91 7.50
CA ASN A 651 5.94 2.62 7.34
C ASN A 651 5.86 3.96 8.09
N MET A 652 6.67 4.08 9.15
CA MET A 652 6.71 5.24 10.04
C MET A 652 7.95 6.11 9.80
N THR A 653 8.66 5.96 8.69
CA THR A 653 9.65 6.95 8.26
C THR A 653 8.98 8.31 8.09
N GLU A 654 9.70 9.41 8.38
CA GLU A 654 9.12 10.75 8.26
C GLU A 654 8.62 11.01 6.84
N LEU A 655 7.38 11.52 6.75
CA LEU A 655 6.64 11.72 5.51
C LEU A 655 7.33 12.71 4.56
N GLU A 656 8.12 13.65 5.09
CA GLU A 656 8.98 14.53 4.27
C GLU A 656 10.09 13.78 3.53
N ALA A 657 10.66 12.72 4.12
CA ALA A 657 11.76 11.98 3.54
C ALA A 657 11.32 11.16 2.31
N ALA A 658 10.00 10.95 2.14
CA ALA A 658 9.41 10.14 1.07
C ALA A 658 10.05 8.73 0.95
N GLN A 659 10.52 8.21 2.07
CA GLN A 659 11.29 6.97 2.12
C GLN A 659 10.38 5.75 2.07
N SER A 660 10.76 4.76 1.26
CA SER A 660 10.16 3.43 1.27
C SER A 660 10.98 2.50 2.14
N THR A 661 10.35 1.50 2.74
CA THR A 661 11.00 0.49 3.57
C THR A 661 10.70 -0.92 3.08
N LEU A 662 11.57 -1.86 3.43
CA LEU A 662 11.41 -3.28 3.12
C LEU A 662 11.39 -4.07 4.42
N VAL A 663 10.22 -4.58 4.78
CA VAL A 663 10.02 -5.35 6.01
C VAL A 663 10.16 -6.83 5.69
N LYS A 664 11.01 -7.55 6.45
CA LYS A 664 11.13 -9.00 6.36
C LYS A 664 10.64 -9.65 7.65
N LEU A 665 9.74 -10.62 7.54
CA LEU A 665 9.12 -11.29 8.68
C LEU A 665 9.22 -12.81 8.57
N ARG A 666 9.60 -13.50 9.65
CA ARG A 666 9.25 -14.92 9.82
C ARG A 666 7.92 -15.01 10.55
N LEU A 667 6.94 -15.64 9.92
CA LEU A 667 5.59 -15.74 10.46
C LEU A 667 5.27 -17.17 10.91
N ASN A 668 4.50 -17.29 12.00
CA ASN A 668 3.92 -18.55 12.45
C ASN A 668 2.53 -18.74 11.82
N ALA A 669 2.50 -19.02 10.51
CA ALA A 669 1.27 -19.19 9.75
C ALA A 669 1.48 -20.25 8.66
N LYS A 670 0.40 -20.91 8.23
CA LYS A 670 0.40 -21.79 7.06
C LYS A 670 0.03 -21.02 5.79
N LYS A 671 -0.84 -20.02 5.94
CA LYS A 671 -1.27 -19.15 4.86
C LYS A 671 -1.18 -17.69 5.31
N VAL A 672 -0.56 -16.89 4.46
CA VAL A 672 -0.38 -15.45 4.69
C VAL A 672 -1.05 -14.71 3.54
N THR A 673 -1.93 -13.77 3.85
CA THR A 673 -2.57 -12.91 2.84
C THR A 673 -2.43 -11.47 3.26
N SER A 674 -1.77 -10.67 2.42
CA SER A 674 -1.63 -9.23 2.61
C SER A 674 -2.72 -8.50 1.82
N TRP A 675 -3.14 -7.35 2.32
CA TRP A 675 -4.13 -6.48 1.69
C TRP A 675 -3.48 -5.14 1.38
N ARG A 676 -2.69 -5.08 0.31
CA ARG A 676 -1.95 -3.88 -0.07
C ARG A 676 -2.83 -2.99 -0.93
N LYS A 677 -3.06 -1.75 -0.51
CA LYS A 677 -3.99 -0.81 -1.19
C LYS A 677 -5.38 -1.45 -1.44
N GLY A 678 -5.85 -2.24 -0.47
CA GLY A 678 -7.14 -2.92 -0.54
C GLY A 678 -7.20 -4.14 -1.46
N ILE A 679 -6.08 -4.56 -2.06
CA ILE A 679 -6.01 -5.72 -2.95
C ILE A 679 -5.43 -6.91 -2.17
N PRO A 680 -6.15 -8.05 -2.08
CA PRO A 680 -5.64 -9.23 -1.42
C PRO A 680 -4.58 -9.95 -2.28
N GLU A 681 -3.46 -10.28 -1.66
CA GLU A 681 -2.36 -11.02 -2.28
C GLU A 681 -1.89 -12.13 -1.33
N VAL A 682 -1.93 -13.38 -1.81
CA VAL A 682 -1.33 -14.52 -1.09
C VAL A 682 0.18 -14.36 -1.14
N GLN A 683 0.81 -14.42 0.03
CA GLN A 683 2.25 -14.23 0.19
C GLN A 683 2.91 -15.59 0.39
N GLU A 684 4.06 -15.77 -0.25
CA GLU A 684 4.93 -16.92 -0.06
C GLU A 684 6.25 -16.47 0.59
N PRO A 685 6.83 -17.25 1.50
CA PRO A 685 8.11 -16.92 2.08
C PRO A 685 9.23 -17.11 1.04
N ASP A 686 10.31 -16.35 1.19
CA ASP A 686 11.55 -16.57 0.45
C ASP A 686 12.24 -17.89 0.89
N LYS A 687 13.34 -18.23 0.21
CA LYS A 687 14.14 -19.44 0.49
C LYS A 687 14.64 -19.53 1.94
N ASP A 688 14.79 -18.39 2.61
CA ASP A 688 15.27 -18.30 3.98
C ASP A 688 14.10 -18.36 4.98
N GLY A 689 12.85 -18.40 4.50
CA GLY A 689 11.63 -18.48 5.29
C GLY A 689 11.04 -17.12 5.68
N PHE A 690 11.45 -16.03 5.02
CA PHE A 690 10.94 -14.68 5.27
C PHE A 690 9.86 -14.27 4.27
N TYR A 691 8.77 -13.72 4.79
CA TYR A 691 7.81 -12.94 4.01
C TYR A 691 8.32 -11.51 3.85
N VAL A 692 8.23 -10.97 2.64
CA VAL A 692 8.80 -9.66 2.29
C VAL A 692 7.69 -8.68 1.94
N PHE A 693 7.62 -7.59 2.69
CA PHE A 693 6.61 -6.53 2.52
C PHE A 693 7.28 -5.21 2.16
N PRO A 694 7.28 -4.81 0.87
CA PRO A 694 7.69 -3.46 0.49
C PRO A 694 6.60 -2.46 0.85
N LEU A 695 6.96 -1.41 1.59
CA LEU A 695 6.04 -0.34 1.99
C LEU A 695 6.56 1.01 1.49
N GLU A 696 5.75 1.70 0.70
CA GLU A 696 5.98 3.09 0.28
C GLU A 696 5.89 4.05 1.48
N THR A 697 6.27 5.31 1.27
CA THR A 697 6.11 6.35 2.31
C THR A 697 4.63 6.47 2.72
N GLY A 698 4.38 6.46 4.04
CA GLY A 698 3.03 6.49 4.59
C GLY A 698 2.16 5.27 4.26
N GLU A 699 2.71 4.23 3.63
CA GLU A 699 1.96 3.02 3.32
C GLU A 699 1.75 2.17 4.56
N GLY A 700 0.54 1.61 4.65
CA GLY A 700 0.24 0.53 5.55
C GLY A 700 -0.39 -0.64 4.81
N VAL A 701 -0.26 -1.83 5.38
CA VAL A 701 -0.83 -3.08 4.87
C VAL A 701 -1.46 -3.84 6.03
N PHE A 702 -2.63 -4.45 5.79
CA PHE A 702 -3.24 -5.41 6.70
C PHE A 702 -2.88 -6.83 6.26
N VAL A 703 -2.45 -7.68 7.18
CA VAL A 703 -1.97 -9.04 6.88
C VAL A 703 -2.69 -10.03 7.78
N THR A 704 -3.29 -11.04 7.16
CA THR A 704 -3.94 -12.16 7.85
C THR A 704 -3.04 -13.39 7.82
N CYS A 705 -3.10 -14.18 8.89
CA CYS A 705 -2.27 -15.36 9.15
C CYS A 705 -3.17 -16.50 9.63
N GLU A 706 -3.31 -17.54 8.81
CA GLU A 706 -4.15 -18.73 9.04
C GLU A 706 -3.29 -20.01 9.15
#